data_AF-A7ST24-F1
#
_entry.id   AF-A7ST24-F1
#
_cell.length_a   1.000
_cell.length_b   1.000
_cell.length_c   1.000
_cell.angle_alpha   90.00
_cell.angle_beta   90.00
_cell.angle_gamma   90.00
#
_symmetry.space_group_name_H-M   'P 1'
#
loop_
_entity.id
_entity.type
_entity.pdbx_description
1 polymer ?
#
loop_
_entity_poly.entity_id
_entity_poly.type
_entity_poly.pdbx_seq_one_letter_code
_entity_poly.pdbx_strand_id
1 'polypeptide(L)'
;MDECIPLLRTCGSNSLCRNTLGGYECVCRRGFTKKEGNCINIDECEPRRNRCDPNADCRNTVGSFQCACQVGFVGDGFVCTSDGSCGGTTCDVNAKCGLAPDGLPQCQCKIGWEGNGLTCFDINECESVSCPANADCINSAGSYECRCRLGFSKNGSECQVDNTCGGVACDAHAQCVQHADGRRECVCNAGWVQDAGRACLDIDECQSLSNPCHKDADCTNTPGSYSCRCRLGFAGDGQICEADGTCAGATCHPDASCHRNTAFGTRCVCNPGYLGDGRKCTDIDECLNGEHNCSDKAICTNSEGAFSCKCLLGYDGGGFTCTSMYIDECALGHANCHRKAECVNQLGSFVCRCVIGYVGNGVDCDGTCEGKVCDFNGECVAKNNSDGETERTCRCKEGFEGDGIICTDQDECLKGPCPQNAKCVNNFGSYLCICNPGYKKVNGKCEKLCIRCMNGGSCVENNGCECPKGFSGKRCQWYGDASLIFTKGNSVQRMSLPPRPSAIGLLYQSRGHVNVGVDYDCVEEYIYWTEIMEGCIMRAKYDGTKLEVVIPRKQVKSPEGIAVDWMGRNIYWTDTGLDVIEVAGMNGSNRRVLISNALDDPRAIIVDPPNRKLYWADWTRRRPRIEVANMDGSNRRVLVYSDLGLPNGLTLVRATNELCFTDAGTWSIRCVDLGALNVRKVIYPIAYPYGIASFNRTLFWTDWMNNKVQRIGMD
;
A
#
# COMPACT_ATOMS: atom_id res chain seq x y z
N MET A 1 53.83 9.52 63.08
CA MET A 1 53.24 10.80 62.64
C MET A 1 52.54 10.52 61.31
N ASP A 2 51.79 11.47 60.75
CA ASP A 2 51.46 11.41 59.33
C ASP A 2 52.35 12.43 58.62
N GLU A 3 53.42 11.91 58.03
CA GLU A 3 54.45 12.69 57.38
C GLU A 3 53.95 13.37 56.07
N CYS A 4 52.70 13.14 55.65
CA CYS A 4 52.06 13.75 54.47
C CYS A 4 51.19 15.01 54.74
N ILE A 5 51.18 15.54 55.98
CA ILE A 5 50.46 16.77 56.38
C ILE A 5 51.34 18.03 56.13
N PRO A 6 50.79 19.18 55.66
CA PRO A 6 51.43 19.98 54.61
C PRO A 6 52.45 21.02 55.09
N LEU A 7 53.39 20.69 55.98
CA LEU A 7 54.40 21.68 56.40
C LEU A 7 55.84 21.19 56.62
N LEU A 8 56.20 19.94 56.32
CA LEU A 8 57.60 19.50 56.54
C LEU A 8 58.30 18.77 55.39
N ARG A 9 57.63 18.13 54.42
CA ARG A 9 58.31 17.51 53.24
C ARG A 9 57.39 17.44 52.01
N THR A 10 57.80 18.10 50.92
CA THR A 10 57.07 18.14 49.64
C THR A 10 57.57 17.04 48.71
N CYS A 11 56.67 16.13 48.30
CA CYS A 11 56.93 15.27 47.16
C CYS A 11 56.99 16.12 45.87
N GLY A 12 57.88 15.80 44.93
CA GLY A 12 58.11 16.59 43.70
C GLY A 12 56.88 16.67 42.77
N SER A 13 56.92 17.53 41.76
CA SER A 13 55.83 17.71 40.79
C SER A 13 55.34 16.37 40.19
N ASN A 14 54.02 16.21 40.03
CA ASN A 14 53.36 14.99 39.53
C ASN A 14 53.50 13.72 40.41
N SER A 15 53.77 13.88 41.71
CA SER A 15 53.78 12.79 42.69
C SER A 15 52.76 12.97 43.82
N LEU A 16 52.48 11.89 44.54
CA LEU A 16 51.53 11.76 45.65
C LEU A 16 52.29 11.19 46.86
N CYS A 17 52.10 11.80 48.02
CA CYS A 17 52.67 11.30 49.28
C CYS A 17 51.81 10.14 49.80
N ARG A 18 52.43 8.98 50.07
CA ARG A 18 51.82 7.82 50.71
C ARG A 18 52.53 7.57 52.04
N ASN A 19 51.80 7.70 53.15
CA ASN A 19 52.35 7.50 54.48
C ASN A 19 52.69 6.01 54.74
N THR A 20 53.82 5.72 55.40
CA THR A 20 54.24 4.35 55.77
C THR A 20 54.65 4.29 57.25
N LEU A 21 54.62 3.09 57.86
CA LEU A 21 54.98 2.96 59.27
C LEU A 21 56.48 3.25 59.47
N GLY A 22 56.80 4.44 59.98
CA GLY A 22 58.18 4.92 60.18
C GLY A 22 58.70 5.88 59.09
N GLY A 23 57.86 6.33 58.13
CA GLY A 23 58.26 7.29 57.10
C GLY A 23 57.16 7.62 56.09
N TYR A 24 57.55 8.15 54.92
CA TYR A 24 56.62 8.41 53.81
C TYR A 24 57.27 8.03 52.47
N GLU A 25 56.45 7.71 51.48
CA GLU A 25 56.88 7.37 50.14
C GLU A 25 56.17 8.25 49.10
N CYS A 26 56.93 8.90 48.22
CA CYS A 26 56.36 9.64 47.08
C CYS A 26 56.16 8.69 45.89
N VAL A 27 54.91 8.51 45.47
CA VAL A 27 54.47 7.67 44.34
C VAL A 27 54.02 8.57 43.20
N CYS A 28 54.38 8.25 41.96
CA CYS A 28 53.97 9.06 40.80
C CYS A 28 52.47 8.96 40.53
N ARG A 29 51.85 10.06 40.07
CA ARG A 29 50.47 10.04 39.56
C ARG A 29 50.38 9.14 38.32
N ARG A 30 49.19 8.59 38.03
CA ARG A 30 48.96 7.80 36.81
C ARG A 30 49.38 8.63 35.57
N GLY A 31 50.04 7.98 34.61
CA GLY A 31 50.67 8.65 33.45
C GLY A 31 52.12 9.12 33.70
N PHE A 32 52.68 8.92 34.89
CA PHE A 32 54.06 9.30 35.22
C PHE A 32 54.85 8.14 35.82
N THR A 33 56.15 8.06 35.52
CA THR A 33 57.06 7.05 36.07
C THR A 33 58.19 7.69 36.86
N LYS A 34 58.69 6.98 37.89
CA LYS A 34 59.73 7.49 38.78
C LYS A 34 61.10 7.20 38.16
N LYS A 35 61.80 8.25 37.75
CA LYS A 35 63.19 8.17 37.27
C LYS A 35 64.04 9.14 38.08
N GLU A 36 65.08 8.61 38.73
CA GLU A 36 66.02 9.40 39.57
C GLU A 36 65.32 10.26 40.65
N GLY A 37 64.24 9.74 41.25
CA GLY A 37 63.51 10.43 42.33
C GLY A 37 62.43 11.42 41.87
N ASN A 38 62.36 11.75 40.58
CA ASN A 38 61.34 12.63 39.99
C ASN A 38 60.31 11.85 39.15
N CYS A 39 59.08 12.37 39.10
CA CYS A 39 58.00 11.79 38.29
C CYS A 39 57.99 12.43 36.90
N ILE A 40 58.51 11.70 35.92
CA ILE A 40 58.54 12.12 34.52
C ILE A 40 57.32 11.57 33.79
N ASN A 41 56.83 12.32 32.80
CA ASN A 41 55.71 11.88 31.97
C ASN A 41 56.08 10.57 31.27
N ILE A 42 55.15 9.61 31.25
CA ILE A 42 55.31 8.43 30.42
C ILE A 42 55.03 8.86 28.98
N ASP A 43 55.88 8.47 28.04
CA ASP A 43 55.52 8.59 26.64
C ASP A 43 54.76 7.33 26.23
N GLU A 44 53.44 7.44 26.17
CA GLU A 44 52.60 6.34 25.72
C GLU A 44 52.62 6.14 24.21
N CYS A 45 53.23 7.03 23.41
CA CYS A 45 53.34 6.87 21.95
C CYS A 45 54.59 6.07 21.52
N GLU A 46 55.46 5.70 22.45
CA GLU A 46 56.59 4.80 22.18
C GLU A 46 56.11 3.43 21.65
N PRO A 47 56.82 2.77 20.72
CA PRO A 47 56.31 1.60 19.97
C PRO A 47 55.85 0.42 20.83
N ARG A 48 56.35 0.29 22.07
CA ARG A 48 55.98 -0.78 23.01
C ARG A 48 54.82 -0.41 23.94
N ARG A 49 54.37 0.83 23.93
CA ARG A 49 53.34 1.38 24.81
C ARG A 49 52.17 2.02 24.07
N ASN A 50 52.33 2.29 22.77
CA ASN A 50 51.28 2.84 21.91
C ASN A 50 50.07 1.90 21.87
N ARG A 51 48.92 2.44 22.27
CA ARG A 51 47.61 1.75 22.26
C ARG A 51 46.62 2.38 21.28
N CYS A 52 47.05 3.34 20.47
CA CYS A 52 46.23 3.86 19.37
C CYS A 52 46.01 2.78 18.32
N ASP A 53 44.92 2.92 17.55
CA ASP A 53 44.70 2.08 16.37
C ASP A 53 45.91 2.21 15.40
N PRO A 54 46.34 1.15 14.70
CA PRO A 54 47.41 1.25 13.69
C PRO A 54 47.18 2.32 12.62
N ASN A 55 45.91 2.69 12.37
CA ASN A 55 45.52 3.74 11.43
C ASN A 55 45.23 5.09 12.13
N ALA A 56 45.79 5.30 13.33
CA ALA A 56 45.68 6.54 14.10
C ALA A 56 47.04 7.10 14.49
N ASP A 57 47.14 8.42 14.43
CA ASP A 57 48.31 9.16 14.89
C ASP A 57 48.25 9.38 16.40
N CYS A 58 49.30 8.95 17.09
CA CYS A 58 49.44 9.12 18.54
C CYS A 58 50.14 10.43 18.87
N ARG A 59 49.53 11.24 19.76
CA ARG A 59 50.12 12.45 20.32
C ARG A 59 50.24 12.34 21.84
N ASN A 60 51.47 12.31 22.33
CA ASN A 60 51.75 12.30 23.76
C ASN A 60 51.39 13.66 24.39
N THR A 61 50.71 13.63 25.53
CA THR A 61 50.30 14.80 26.32
C THR A 61 50.78 14.65 27.76
N VAL A 62 50.80 15.73 28.55
CA VAL A 62 51.34 15.65 29.92
C VAL A 62 50.41 14.80 30.81
N GLY A 63 50.82 13.57 31.13
CA GLY A 63 50.09 12.61 31.95
C GLY A 63 49.09 11.70 31.21
N SER A 64 49.04 11.76 29.88
CA SER A 64 48.15 10.95 29.02
C SER A 64 48.59 11.03 27.56
N PHE A 65 47.90 10.36 26.64
CA PHE A 65 48.07 10.52 25.20
C PHE A 65 46.72 10.66 24.50
N GLN A 66 46.72 11.16 23.28
CA GLN A 66 45.55 11.26 22.41
C GLN A 66 45.83 10.55 21.10
N CYS A 67 44.82 9.85 20.57
CA CYS A 67 44.88 9.20 19.27
C CYS A 67 43.90 9.91 18.33
N ALA A 68 44.30 10.15 17.08
CA ALA A 68 43.43 10.71 16.05
C ALA A 68 43.53 9.87 14.79
N CYS A 69 42.40 9.45 14.21
CA CYS A 69 42.42 8.64 12.98
C CYS A 69 43.09 9.40 11.82
N GLN A 70 43.88 8.68 11.04
CA GLN A 70 44.50 9.19 9.82
C GLN A 70 43.44 9.47 8.74
N VAL A 71 43.79 10.34 7.79
CA VAL A 71 42.88 10.76 6.70
C VAL A 71 42.41 9.52 5.90
N GLY A 72 41.10 9.36 5.73
CA GLY A 72 40.47 8.17 5.12
C GLY A 72 39.94 7.14 6.13
N PHE A 73 40.08 7.41 7.43
CA PHE A 73 39.51 6.61 8.51
C PHE A 73 38.72 7.49 9.49
N VAL A 74 37.59 6.98 9.95
CA VAL A 74 36.72 7.60 10.96
C VAL A 74 36.64 6.71 12.20
N GLY A 75 36.61 7.34 13.36
CA GLY A 75 36.62 6.65 14.64
C GLY A 75 37.08 7.55 15.79
N ASP A 76 37.31 6.95 16.96
CA ASP A 76 37.72 7.65 18.19
C ASP A 76 39.25 7.69 18.39
N GLY A 77 40.02 7.24 17.40
CA GLY A 77 41.48 7.14 17.44
C GLY A 77 42.01 5.87 18.10
N PHE A 78 41.20 5.17 18.90
CA PHE A 78 41.54 3.85 19.45
C PHE A 78 40.96 2.71 18.61
N VAL A 79 39.89 3.00 17.89
CA VAL A 79 39.31 2.17 16.84
C VAL A 79 39.04 3.05 15.63
N CYS A 80 39.75 2.81 14.53
CA CYS A 80 39.60 3.55 13.28
C CYS A 80 39.10 2.63 12.16
N THR A 81 38.00 3.02 11.53
CA THR A 81 37.37 2.28 10.43
C THR A 81 37.39 3.09 9.16
N SER A 82 37.56 2.45 8.00
CA SER A 82 37.62 3.17 6.72
C SER A 82 36.33 3.96 6.48
N ASP A 83 36.46 5.23 6.10
CA ASP A 83 35.33 6.13 5.85
C ASP A 83 34.72 5.98 4.44
N GLY A 84 35.19 4.99 3.68
CA GLY A 84 34.77 4.74 2.30
C GLY A 84 35.47 5.61 1.26
N SER A 85 36.44 6.44 1.64
CA SER A 85 37.22 7.25 0.71
C SER A 85 38.64 6.69 0.47
N CYS A 86 39.11 6.76 -0.77
CA CYS A 86 40.47 6.38 -1.15
C CYS A 86 41.38 7.61 -1.02
N GLY A 87 41.75 7.97 0.21
CA GLY A 87 42.51 9.19 0.49
C GLY A 87 41.74 10.48 0.17
N GLY A 88 40.43 10.52 0.46
CA GLY A 88 39.56 11.68 0.20
C GLY A 88 38.93 11.73 -1.20
N THR A 89 39.21 10.76 -2.07
CA THR A 89 38.60 10.67 -3.42
C THR A 89 37.66 9.47 -3.51
N THR A 90 36.48 9.65 -4.12
CA THR A 90 35.51 8.57 -4.38
C THR A 90 35.82 7.93 -5.73
N CYS A 91 36.06 6.61 -5.75
CA CYS A 91 36.38 5.86 -6.97
C CYS A 91 35.14 5.60 -7.85
N ASP A 92 35.37 5.31 -9.13
CA ASP A 92 34.33 4.82 -10.04
C ASP A 92 33.66 3.53 -9.47
N VAL A 93 32.38 3.30 -9.76
CA VAL A 93 31.64 2.11 -9.31
C VAL A 93 32.28 0.79 -9.78
N ASN A 94 33.00 0.84 -10.91
CA ASN A 94 33.75 -0.27 -11.47
C ASN A 94 35.25 -0.24 -11.11
N ALA A 95 35.64 0.55 -10.11
CA ALA A 95 36.98 0.59 -9.53
C ALA A 95 37.00 0.13 -8.06
N LYS A 96 38.19 -0.21 -7.57
CA LYS A 96 38.49 -0.49 -6.17
C LYS A 96 39.65 0.39 -5.70
N CYS A 97 39.64 0.77 -4.43
CA CYS A 97 40.77 1.48 -3.83
C CYS A 97 41.95 0.51 -3.65
N GLY A 98 43.11 0.86 -4.19
CA GLY A 98 44.36 0.12 -4.05
C GLY A 98 45.51 1.04 -3.67
N LEU A 99 46.71 0.49 -3.52
CA LEU A 99 47.93 1.27 -3.27
C LEU A 99 48.65 1.50 -4.60
N ALA A 100 49.02 2.76 -4.87
CA ALA A 100 49.92 3.10 -5.95
C ALA A 100 51.36 2.69 -5.61
N PRO A 101 52.27 2.60 -6.60
CA PRO A 101 53.66 2.17 -6.39
C PRO A 101 54.46 3.06 -5.41
N ASP A 102 53.99 4.27 -5.13
CA ASP A 102 54.54 5.23 -4.15
C ASP A 102 53.97 5.07 -2.73
N GLY A 103 53.05 4.11 -2.53
CA GLY A 103 52.42 3.81 -1.24
C GLY A 103 51.20 4.67 -0.90
N LEU A 104 50.75 5.54 -1.82
CA LEU A 104 49.55 6.35 -1.61
C LEU A 104 48.27 5.63 -2.10
N PRO A 105 47.12 5.86 -1.46
CA PRO A 105 45.85 5.26 -1.87
C PRO A 105 45.37 5.85 -3.22
N GLN A 106 45.15 4.99 -4.22
CA GLN A 106 44.67 5.34 -5.55
C GLN A 106 43.60 4.37 -6.05
N CYS A 107 42.59 4.88 -6.75
CA CYS A 107 41.55 4.07 -7.39
C CYS A 107 42.11 3.27 -8.58
N GLN A 108 41.76 1.98 -8.68
CA GLN A 108 42.17 1.07 -9.75
C GLN A 108 40.95 0.35 -10.31
N CYS A 109 40.78 0.32 -11.64
CA CYS A 109 39.65 -0.37 -12.27
C CYS A 109 39.65 -1.87 -11.91
N LYS A 110 38.44 -2.45 -11.78
CA LYS A 110 38.25 -3.88 -11.57
C LYS A 110 38.67 -4.64 -12.83
N ILE A 111 38.98 -5.94 -12.70
CA ILE A 111 39.35 -6.80 -13.83
C ILE A 111 38.20 -6.81 -14.84
N GLY A 112 38.51 -6.69 -16.14
CA GLY A 112 37.54 -6.52 -17.24
C GLY A 112 37.21 -5.06 -17.58
N TRP A 113 37.84 -4.10 -16.89
CA TRP A 113 37.61 -2.67 -17.09
C TRP A 113 38.94 -1.91 -17.22
N GLU A 114 39.01 -0.94 -18.13
CA GLU A 114 40.17 -0.08 -18.34
C GLU A 114 39.89 1.39 -18.01
N GLY A 115 40.92 2.13 -17.62
CA GLY A 115 40.78 3.54 -17.29
C GLY A 115 41.66 3.97 -16.13
N ASN A 116 41.37 5.15 -15.57
CA ASN A 116 42.19 5.79 -14.53
C ASN A 116 41.70 5.53 -13.10
N GLY A 117 40.72 4.63 -12.92
CA GLY A 117 40.11 4.30 -11.62
C GLY A 117 39.07 5.29 -11.10
N LEU A 118 39.01 6.50 -11.64
CA LEU A 118 37.94 7.48 -11.42
C LEU A 118 36.87 7.43 -12.52
N THR A 119 37.27 6.95 -13.70
CA THR A 119 36.41 6.61 -14.83
C THR A 119 36.92 5.28 -15.39
N CYS A 120 36.09 4.25 -15.36
CA CYS A 120 36.41 2.92 -15.89
C CYS A 120 35.44 2.55 -17.01
N PHE A 121 36.02 2.14 -18.15
CA PHE A 121 35.30 1.68 -19.33
C PHE A 121 35.43 0.17 -19.47
N ASP A 122 34.39 -0.44 -20.02
CA ASP A 122 34.35 -1.88 -20.28
C ASP A 122 35.39 -2.26 -21.33
N ILE A 123 36.19 -3.30 -21.08
CA ILE A 123 37.14 -3.82 -22.06
C ILE A 123 36.36 -4.75 -22.99
N ASN A 124 36.35 -4.47 -24.28
CA ASN A 124 35.75 -5.38 -25.26
C ASN A 124 36.69 -6.57 -25.52
N GLU A 125 36.60 -7.62 -24.71
CA GLU A 125 37.53 -8.76 -24.83
C GLU A 125 37.34 -9.54 -26.14
N CYS A 126 36.18 -9.41 -26.81
CA CYS A 126 35.88 -10.06 -28.09
C CYS A 126 36.72 -9.54 -29.28
N GLU A 127 37.42 -8.41 -29.14
CA GLU A 127 38.38 -7.96 -30.16
C GLU A 127 39.73 -8.69 -30.06
N SER A 128 40.00 -9.31 -28.92
CA SER A 128 41.27 -9.99 -28.63
C SER A 128 41.15 -11.51 -28.47
N VAL A 129 39.96 -12.01 -28.13
CA VAL A 129 39.67 -13.43 -27.93
C VAL A 129 38.85 -14.00 -29.09
N SER A 130 39.30 -15.12 -29.65
CA SER A 130 38.57 -15.89 -30.66
C SER A 130 37.84 -17.07 -30.01
N CYS A 131 36.50 -17.11 -30.14
CA CYS A 131 35.66 -18.18 -29.62
C CYS A 131 35.78 -19.49 -30.43
N PRO A 132 35.37 -20.64 -29.86
CA PRO A 132 35.33 -21.94 -30.55
C PRO A 132 34.50 -21.91 -31.84
N ALA A 133 34.78 -22.83 -32.77
CA ALA A 133 34.05 -22.92 -34.04
C ALA A 133 32.53 -23.05 -33.81
N ASN A 134 31.75 -22.30 -34.59
CA ASN A 134 30.28 -22.19 -34.46
C ASN A 134 29.79 -21.52 -33.16
N ALA A 135 30.62 -20.72 -32.49
CA ALA A 135 30.20 -19.78 -31.45
C ALA A 135 30.50 -18.33 -31.84
N ASP A 136 29.63 -17.42 -31.41
CA ASP A 136 29.83 -15.98 -31.50
C ASP A 136 30.27 -15.44 -30.12
N CYS A 137 31.25 -14.54 -30.13
CA CYS A 137 31.70 -13.84 -28.92
C CYS A 137 30.72 -12.70 -28.61
N ILE A 138 30.23 -12.66 -27.38
CA ILE A 138 29.35 -11.61 -26.89
C ILE A 138 30.07 -10.90 -25.75
N ASN A 139 30.39 -9.62 -25.97
CA ASN A 139 30.96 -8.76 -24.94
C ASN A 139 29.90 -8.39 -23.90
N SER A 140 30.26 -8.43 -22.62
CA SER A 140 29.40 -8.10 -21.49
C SER A 140 30.14 -7.18 -20.52
N ALA A 141 29.42 -6.39 -19.74
CA ALA A 141 30.07 -5.43 -18.84
C ALA A 141 30.97 -6.14 -17.80
N GLY A 142 32.30 -6.00 -17.98
CA GLY A 142 33.38 -6.58 -17.18
C GLY A 142 33.82 -7.99 -17.58
N SER A 143 33.31 -8.55 -18.68
CA SER A 143 33.64 -9.92 -19.13
C SER A 143 33.13 -10.23 -20.54
N TYR A 144 33.38 -11.42 -21.06
CA TYR A 144 32.82 -11.87 -22.34
C TYR A 144 32.31 -13.32 -22.25
N GLU A 145 31.32 -13.66 -23.08
CA GLU A 145 30.81 -15.01 -23.19
C GLU A 145 30.81 -15.47 -24.65
N CYS A 146 31.37 -16.66 -24.91
CA CYS A 146 31.22 -17.35 -26.20
C CYS A 146 29.91 -18.14 -26.21
N ARG A 147 28.98 -17.78 -27.10
CA ARG A 147 27.66 -18.43 -27.24
C ARG A 147 27.57 -19.18 -28.56
N CYS A 148 27.13 -20.44 -28.51
CA CYS A 148 26.94 -21.24 -29.73
C CYS A 148 25.90 -20.62 -30.66
N ARG A 149 26.14 -20.68 -31.97
CA ARG A 149 25.21 -20.25 -33.02
C ARG A 149 23.96 -21.13 -33.02
N LEU A 150 22.85 -20.58 -33.51
CA LEU A 150 21.55 -21.27 -33.58
C LEU A 150 21.69 -22.64 -34.27
N GLY A 151 21.22 -23.70 -33.60
CA GLY A 151 21.34 -25.09 -34.05
C GLY A 151 22.54 -25.85 -33.46
N PHE A 152 23.30 -25.26 -32.54
CA PHE A 152 24.41 -25.90 -31.83
C PHE A 152 24.28 -25.73 -30.31
N SER A 153 24.51 -26.79 -29.54
CA SER A 153 24.49 -26.80 -28.08
C SER A 153 25.89 -26.97 -27.50
N LYS A 154 26.11 -26.38 -26.32
CA LYS A 154 27.42 -26.35 -25.65
C LYS A 154 27.65 -27.67 -24.90
N ASN A 155 28.62 -28.45 -25.35
CA ASN A 155 29.09 -29.65 -24.63
C ASN A 155 30.57 -29.46 -24.27
N GLY A 156 30.83 -29.01 -23.03
CA GLY A 156 32.16 -28.56 -22.62
C GLY A 156 32.55 -27.24 -23.26
N SER A 157 33.69 -27.21 -23.96
CA SER A 157 34.26 -26.03 -24.65
C SER A 157 34.00 -26.01 -26.17
N GLU A 158 33.23 -26.96 -26.70
CA GLU A 158 32.90 -27.04 -28.14
C GLU A 158 31.37 -26.98 -28.37
N CYS A 159 30.97 -26.42 -29.52
CA CYS A 159 29.58 -26.32 -29.95
C CYS A 159 29.26 -27.47 -30.91
N GLN A 160 28.36 -28.38 -30.50
CA GLN A 160 27.94 -29.55 -31.27
C GLN A 160 26.50 -29.41 -31.76
N VAL A 161 26.15 -30.08 -32.87
CA VAL A 161 24.83 -29.97 -33.51
C VAL A 161 23.72 -30.38 -32.54
N ASP A 162 22.73 -29.50 -32.37
CA ASP A 162 21.55 -29.73 -31.52
C ASP A 162 20.40 -30.31 -32.35
N ASN A 163 19.63 -31.23 -31.77
CA ASN A 163 18.54 -31.99 -32.41
C ASN A 163 17.27 -31.15 -32.64
N THR A 164 17.42 -29.94 -33.19
CA THR A 164 16.31 -29.00 -33.43
C THR A 164 16.00 -28.83 -34.93
N CYS A 165 14.70 -28.77 -35.24
CA CYS A 165 14.14 -28.72 -36.58
C CYS A 165 14.23 -27.28 -37.15
N GLY A 166 15.44 -26.77 -37.36
CA GLY A 166 15.66 -25.39 -37.82
C GLY A 166 15.44 -24.33 -36.74
N GLY A 167 15.80 -24.65 -35.48
CA GLY A 167 15.70 -23.72 -34.35
C GLY A 167 14.37 -23.73 -33.61
N VAL A 168 13.43 -24.60 -33.99
CA VAL A 168 12.17 -24.83 -33.27
C VAL A 168 12.20 -26.22 -32.64
N ALA A 169 11.95 -26.30 -31.33
CA ALA A 169 11.72 -27.56 -30.64
C ALA A 169 10.34 -28.10 -31.06
N CYS A 170 10.28 -29.35 -31.51
CA CYS A 170 9.01 -30.02 -31.77
C CYS A 170 8.24 -30.21 -30.45
N ASP A 171 6.92 -30.34 -30.54
CA ASP A 171 6.07 -30.75 -29.41
C ASP A 171 6.64 -32.02 -28.73
N ALA A 172 6.40 -32.18 -27.42
CA ALA A 172 6.95 -33.28 -26.62
C ALA A 172 6.62 -34.68 -27.19
N HIS A 173 5.55 -34.80 -27.98
CA HIS A 173 5.12 -36.04 -28.64
C HIS A 173 5.35 -36.02 -30.16
N ALA A 174 6.27 -35.19 -30.68
CA ALA A 174 6.67 -35.15 -32.09
C ALA A 174 8.18 -35.36 -32.31
N GLN A 175 8.53 -35.95 -33.45
CA GLN A 175 9.90 -36.15 -33.90
C GLN A 175 10.22 -35.31 -35.14
N CYS A 176 11.44 -34.77 -35.18
CA CYS A 176 11.93 -33.99 -36.31
C CYS A 176 12.44 -34.92 -37.41
N VAL A 177 11.81 -34.90 -38.58
CA VAL A 177 12.22 -35.69 -39.75
C VAL A 177 12.66 -34.77 -40.89
N GLN A 178 13.76 -35.12 -41.54
CA GLN A 178 14.28 -34.42 -42.71
C GLN A 178 13.78 -35.11 -43.98
N HIS A 179 13.10 -34.36 -44.84
CA HIS A 179 12.66 -34.84 -46.13
C HIS A 179 13.77 -34.67 -47.19
N ALA A 180 13.69 -35.45 -48.27
CA ALA A 180 14.72 -35.55 -49.31
C ALA A 180 15.00 -34.23 -50.07
N ASP A 181 14.08 -33.27 -50.00
CA ASP A 181 14.17 -31.91 -50.54
C ASP A 181 14.85 -30.91 -49.57
N GLY A 182 15.31 -31.35 -48.41
CA GLY A 182 16.05 -30.55 -47.44
C GLY A 182 15.18 -29.81 -46.42
N ARG A 183 13.84 -29.88 -46.54
CA ARG A 183 12.92 -29.35 -45.51
C ARG A 183 12.91 -30.25 -44.27
N ARG A 184 12.78 -29.65 -43.09
CA ARG A 184 12.67 -30.34 -41.80
C ARG A 184 11.30 -30.05 -41.20
N GLU A 185 10.56 -31.09 -40.83
CA GLU A 185 9.18 -31.00 -40.33
C GLU A 185 9.02 -31.83 -39.06
N CYS A 186 8.23 -31.34 -38.11
CA CYS A 186 7.88 -32.06 -36.89
C CYS A 186 6.67 -32.95 -37.15
N VAL A 187 6.85 -34.27 -37.04
CA VAL A 187 5.80 -35.27 -37.24
C VAL A 187 5.45 -35.90 -35.90
N CYS A 188 4.16 -35.95 -35.54
CA CYS A 188 3.70 -36.55 -34.29
C CYS A 188 4.04 -38.05 -34.22
N ASN A 189 4.33 -38.53 -33.01
CA ASN A 189 4.57 -39.94 -32.74
C ASN A 189 3.29 -40.77 -32.91
N ALA A 190 3.43 -42.08 -33.08
CA ALA A 190 2.28 -42.98 -33.18
C ALA A 190 1.39 -42.88 -31.92
N GLY A 191 0.07 -42.87 -32.10
CA GLY A 191 -0.91 -42.58 -31.04
C GLY A 191 -1.28 -41.09 -30.91
N TRP A 192 -0.71 -40.21 -31.74
CA TRP A 192 -0.94 -38.76 -31.68
C TRP A 192 -1.23 -38.16 -33.06
N VAL A 193 -2.07 -37.12 -33.12
CA VAL A 193 -2.45 -36.40 -34.35
C VAL A 193 -2.16 -34.90 -34.23
N GLN A 194 -1.74 -34.28 -35.33
CA GLN A 194 -1.37 -32.87 -35.34
C GLN A 194 -2.61 -31.96 -35.43
N ASP A 195 -2.73 -31.02 -34.49
CA ASP A 195 -3.76 -29.98 -34.51
C ASP A 195 -3.34 -28.77 -35.38
N ALA A 196 -4.30 -27.92 -35.75
CA ALA A 196 -4.11 -26.72 -36.59
C ALA A 196 -3.03 -25.75 -36.06
N GLY A 197 -2.60 -25.89 -34.80
CA GLY A 197 -1.58 -25.09 -34.12
C GLY A 197 -0.18 -25.71 -33.95
N ARG A 198 0.16 -26.82 -34.62
CA ARG A 198 1.44 -27.58 -34.47
C ARG A 198 1.63 -28.35 -33.15
N ALA A 199 0.59 -28.48 -32.32
CA ALA A 199 0.60 -29.36 -31.14
C ALA A 199 0.13 -30.77 -31.50
N CYS A 200 0.65 -31.80 -30.81
CA CYS A 200 0.22 -33.20 -30.98
C CYS A 200 -0.84 -33.54 -29.94
N LEU A 201 -2.03 -33.89 -30.40
CA LEU A 201 -3.14 -34.34 -29.57
C LEU A 201 -3.19 -35.86 -29.52
N ASP A 202 -3.49 -36.39 -28.35
CA ASP A 202 -3.66 -37.82 -28.10
C ASP A 202 -4.85 -38.38 -28.90
N ILE A 203 -4.69 -39.55 -29.52
CA ILE A 203 -5.78 -40.23 -30.23
C ILE A 203 -6.51 -41.11 -29.23
N ASP A 204 -7.76 -40.79 -28.90
CA ASP A 204 -8.58 -41.67 -28.05
C ASP A 204 -8.98 -42.94 -28.83
N GLU A 205 -8.20 -44.02 -28.69
CA GLU A 205 -8.47 -45.26 -29.40
C GLU A 205 -9.75 -45.96 -28.91
N CYS A 206 -10.21 -45.66 -27.69
CA CYS A 206 -11.46 -46.18 -27.14
C CYS A 206 -12.70 -45.57 -27.80
N GLN A 207 -12.59 -44.37 -28.37
CA GLN A 207 -13.66 -43.70 -29.13
C GLN A 207 -13.51 -43.82 -30.65
N SER A 208 -12.43 -44.44 -31.12
CA SER A 208 -12.21 -44.70 -32.54
C SER A 208 -13.18 -45.78 -33.10
N LEU A 209 -13.40 -45.79 -34.41
CA LEU A 209 -14.35 -46.70 -35.10
C LEU A 209 -14.02 -48.20 -34.95
N SER A 210 -12.86 -48.56 -34.41
CA SER A 210 -12.44 -49.94 -34.13
C SER A 210 -12.16 -50.13 -32.64
N ASN A 211 -13.21 -50.30 -31.84
CA ASN A 211 -13.11 -50.55 -30.39
C ASN A 211 -12.10 -51.69 -30.09
N PRO A 212 -10.95 -51.41 -29.44
CA PRO A 212 -9.80 -52.31 -29.49
C PRO A 212 -9.72 -53.35 -28.36
N CYS A 213 -10.63 -53.29 -27.38
CA CYS A 213 -10.67 -54.21 -26.24
C CYS A 213 -11.69 -55.35 -26.41
N HIS A 214 -11.54 -56.40 -25.59
CA HIS A 214 -12.57 -57.44 -25.51
C HIS A 214 -13.91 -56.84 -25.10
N LYS A 215 -15.04 -57.40 -25.57
CA LYS A 215 -16.40 -56.93 -25.22
C LYS A 215 -16.69 -56.89 -23.70
N ASP A 216 -15.96 -57.71 -22.93
CA ASP A 216 -16.07 -57.86 -21.48
C ASP A 216 -14.90 -57.18 -20.72
N ALA A 217 -14.14 -56.31 -21.41
CA ALA A 217 -13.11 -55.47 -20.84
C ALA A 217 -13.49 -53.99 -20.98
N ASP A 218 -13.03 -53.19 -20.04
CA ASP A 218 -13.11 -51.73 -20.11
C ASP A 218 -11.85 -51.19 -20.77
N CYS A 219 -12.05 -50.36 -21.79
CA CYS A 219 -11.00 -49.61 -22.47
C CYS A 219 -10.75 -48.31 -21.71
N THR A 220 -9.50 -48.05 -21.36
CA THR A 220 -9.07 -46.77 -20.80
C THR A 220 -8.01 -46.16 -21.71
N ASN A 221 -8.32 -44.97 -22.23
CA ASN A 221 -7.37 -44.22 -23.05
C ASN A 221 -6.21 -43.73 -22.18
N THR A 222 -4.99 -43.81 -22.70
CA THR A 222 -3.77 -43.35 -22.03
C THR A 222 -2.97 -42.46 -22.99
N PRO A 223 -2.14 -41.53 -22.50
CA PRO A 223 -1.38 -40.67 -23.41
C PRO A 223 -0.50 -41.48 -24.39
N GLY A 224 -0.87 -41.47 -25.68
CA GLY A 224 -0.23 -42.14 -26.80
C GLY A 224 -0.59 -43.61 -27.02
N SER A 225 -1.57 -44.16 -26.29
CA SER A 225 -1.97 -45.59 -26.37
C SER A 225 -3.27 -45.84 -25.60
N TYR A 226 -3.80 -47.05 -25.59
CA TYR A 226 -4.90 -47.46 -24.70
C TYR A 226 -4.51 -48.66 -23.83
N SER A 227 -5.27 -48.91 -22.76
CA SER A 227 -5.16 -50.13 -21.97
C SER A 227 -6.54 -50.76 -21.73
N CYS A 228 -6.59 -52.09 -21.81
CA CYS A 228 -7.82 -52.87 -21.61
C CYS A 228 -7.73 -53.60 -20.26
N ARG A 229 -8.80 -53.57 -19.47
CA ARG A 229 -8.89 -54.34 -18.22
C ARG A 229 -10.19 -55.12 -18.16
N CYS A 230 -10.13 -56.42 -17.86
CA CYS A 230 -11.34 -57.23 -17.72
C CYS A 230 -12.26 -56.69 -16.62
N ARG A 231 -13.57 -56.73 -16.88
CA ARG A 231 -14.59 -56.35 -15.90
C ARG A 231 -14.62 -57.36 -14.74
N LEU A 232 -15.07 -56.89 -13.58
CA LEU A 232 -15.16 -57.70 -12.35
C LEU A 232 -15.94 -59.00 -12.57
N GLY A 233 -15.36 -60.12 -12.13
CA GLY A 233 -15.89 -61.47 -12.37
C GLY A 233 -15.31 -62.17 -13.60
N PHE A 234 -14.44 -61.49 -14.36
CA PHE A 234 -13.64 -62.06 -15.44
C PHE A 234 -12.15 -61.79 -15.22
N ALA A 235 -11.31 -62.79 -15.47
CA ALA A 235 -9.85 -62.73 -15.41
C ALA A 235 -9.26 -62.93 -16.81
N GLY A 236 -8.16 -62.23 -17.09
CA GLY A 236 -7.48 -62.24 -18.37
C GLY A 236 -6.64 -60.99 -18.60
N ASP A 237 -6.15 -60.80 -19.82
CA ASP A 237 -5.23 -59.72 -20.20
C ASP A 237 -5.92 -58.45 -20.74
N GLY A 238 -7.27 -58.43 -20.71
CA GLY A 238 -8.08 -57.31 -21.21
C GLY A 238 -8.38 -57.36 -22.70
N GLN A 239 -7.62 -58.13 -23.50
CA GLN A 239 -8.01 -58.47 -24.87
C GLN A 239 -8.73 -59.83 -24.94
N ILE A 240 -8.52 -60.67 -23.92
CA ILE A 240 -9.24 -61.91 -23.68
C ILE A 240 -9.64 -61.93 -22.21
N CYS A 241 -10.93 -62.16 -21.92
CA CYS A 241 -11.46 -62.19 -20.56
C CYS A 241 -12.35 -63.42 -20.34
N GLU A 242 -12.08 -64.22 -19.32
CA GLU A 242 -12.81 -65.45 -18.96
C GLU A 242 -13.32 -65.41 -17.51
N ALA A 243 -14.43 -66.05 -17.19
CA ALA A 243 -15.06 -65.94 -15.87
C ALA A 243 -14.18 -66.48 -14.70
N ASP A 244 -14.00 -65.70 -13.63
CA ASP A 244 -13.05 -66.01 -12.53
C ASP A 244 -13.67 -66.69 -11.28
N GLY A 245 -15.00 -66.85 -11.25
CA GLY A 245 -15.72 -67.66 -10.27
C GLY A 245 -15.83 -67.10 -8.84
N THR A 246 -15.49 -65.84 -8.55
CA THR A 246 -15.41 -65.35 -7.15
C THR A 246 -16.48 -64.36 -6.69
N CYS A 247 -17.46 -64.00 -7.52
CA CYS A 247 -18.64 -63.19 -7.15
C CYS A 247 -19.92 -63.56 -7.93
N ALA A 248 -20.03 -64.80 -8.42
CA ALA A 248 -21.21 -65.22 -9.17
C ALA A 248 -22.42 -65.43 -8.23
N GLY A 249 -23.31 -64.44 -8.16
CA GLY A 249 -24.65 -64.59 -7.57
C GLY A 249 -24.94 -63.83 -6.27
N ALA A 250 -24.07 -62.92 -5.81
CA ALA A 250 -24.37 -62.07 -4.66
C ALA A 250 -25.18 -60.82 -5.08
N THR A 251 -26.47 -60.75 -4.74
CA THR A 251 -27.29 -59.54 -4.88
C THR A 251 -27.02 -58.55 -3.74
N CYS A 252 -26.01 -57.69 -3.91
CA CYS A 252 -25.82 -56.49 -3.10
C CYS A 252 -26.68 -55.33 -3.65
N HIS A 253 -26.84 -54.26 -2.86
CA HIS A 253 -27.40 -53.00 -3.39
C HIS A 253 -26.53 -52.52 -4.56
N PRO A 254 -27.09 -51.88 -5.60
CA PRO A 254 -26.29 -51.32 -6.71
C PRO A 254 -25.11 -50.47 -6.24
N ASP A 255 -25.30 -49.70 -5.16
CA ASP A 255 -24.27 -48.83 -4.57
C ASP A 255 -23.49 -49.48 -3.41
N ALA A 256 -23.35 -50.81 -3.40
CA ALA A 256 -22.59 -51.54 -2.41
C ALA A 256 -21.60 -52.53 -3.04
N SER A 257 -20.39 -52.56 -2.52
CA SER A 257 -19.34 -53.49 -2.92
C SER A 257 -19.33 -54.74 -2.05
N CYS A 258 -19.14 -55.90 -2.69
CA CYS A 258 -19.02 -57.17 -1.99
C CYS A 258 -17.58 -57.37 -1.50
N HIS A 259 -17.40 -57.43 -0.18
CA HIS A 259 -16.12 -57.72 0.46
C HIS A 259 -16.09 -59.15 1.04
N ARG A 260 -14.92 -59.78 0.99
CA ARG A 260 -14.68 -61.13 1.51
C ARG A 260 -14.77 -61.12 3.04
N ASN A 261 -15.73 -61.83 3.62
CA ASN A 261 -15.70 -62.16 5.05
C ASN A 261 -15.37 -63.65 5.21
N THR A 262 -14.28 -63.95 5.89
CA THR A 262 -13.75 -65.32 6.06
C THR A 262 -14.54 -66.18 7.05
N ALA A 263 -15.52 -65.62 7.75
CA ALA A 263 -16.26 -66.36 8.78
C ALA A 263 -17.71 -66.75 8.43
N PHE A 264 -18.45 -66.00 7.60
CA PHE A 264 -19.91 -66.25 7.41
C PHE A 264 -20.50 -65.88 6.04
N GLY A 265 -19.70 -65.84 4.97
CA GLY A 265 -20.18 -65.51 3.61
C GLY A 265 -20.17 -64.01 3.28
N THR A 266 -20.43 -63.72 2.00
CA THR A 266 -20.31 -62.40 1.32
C THR A 266 -20.90 -61.25 2.14
N ARG A 267 -20.09 -60.23 2.42
CA ARG A 267 -20.53 -59.00 3.10
C ARG A 267 -20.60 -57.87 2.10
N CYS A 268 -21.80 -57.36 1.84
CA CYS A 268 -21.96 -56.11 1.10
C CYS A 268 -21.63 -54.93 2.04
N VAL A 269 -20.87 -53.96 1.56
CA VAL A 269 -20.56 -52.73 2.27
C VAL A 269 -20.94 -51.60 1.31
N CYS A 270 -21.72 -50.62 1.79
CA CYS A 270 -22.06 -49.46 0.96
C CYS A 270 -20.79 -48.78 0.46
N ASN A 271 -20.80 -48.36 -0.79
CA ASN A 271 -19.70 -47.63 -1.39
C ASN A 271 -19.50 -46.29 -0.64
N PRO A 272 -18.28 -45.72 -0.64
CA PRO A 272 -18.04 -44.38 -0.11
C PRO A 272 -19.06 -43.37 -0.67
N GLY A 273 -19.57 -42.48 0.18
CA GLY A 273 -20.68 -41.56 -0.16
C GLY A 273 -22.08 -42.11 0.13
N TYR A 274 -22.20 -43.38 0.54
CA TYR A 274 -23.49 -43.98 0.92
C TYR A 274 -23.45 -44.59 2.33
N LEU A 275 -24.55 -44.46 3.07
CA LEU A 275 -24.75 -45.03 4.40
C LEU A 275 -25.78 -46.16 4.35
N GLY A 276 -25.52 -47.25 5.06
CA GLY A 276 -26.46 -48.36 5.15
C GLY A 276 -25.83 -49.70 5.53
N ASP A 277 -26.60 -50.78 5.38
CA ASP A 277 -26.22 -52.15 5.75
C ASP A 277 -25.58 -52.95 4.58
N GLY A 278 -25.32 -52.28 3.44
CA GLY A 278 -24.79 -52.89 2.22
C GLY A 278 -25.82 -53.62 1.36
N ARG A 279 -27.04 -53.86 1.87
CA ARG A 279 -28.19 -54.35 1.07
C ARG A 279 -29.19 -53.24 0.77
N LYS A 280 -29.19 -52.19 1.59
CA LYS A 280 -29.89 -50.94 1.38
C LYS A 280 -28.93 -49.80 1.70
N CYS A 281 -28.52 -49.07 0.67
CA CYS A 281 -27.61 -47.94 0.78
C CYS A 281 -28.36 -46.67 0.38
N THR A 282 -28.22 -45.63 1.19
CA THR A 282 -28.79 -44.31 0.92
C THR A 282 -27.68 -43.29 0.84
N ASP A 283 -27.83 -42.35 -0.07
CA ASP A 283 -26.89 -41.26 -0.28
C ASP A 283 -26.62 -40.47 1.02
N ILE A 284 -25.36 -40.08 1.23
CA ILE A 284 -24.96 -39.17 2.31
C ILE A 284 -24.92 -37.79 1.71
N ASP A 285 -25.78 -36.87 2.16
CA ASP A 285 -25.68 -35.47 1.74
C ASP A 285 -24.54 -34.77 2.48
N GLU A 286 -23.33 -34.79 1.90
CA GLU A 286 -22.15 -34.20 2.52
C GLU A 286 -22.26 -32.67 2.63
N CYS A 287 -23.07 -32.03 1.77
CA CYS A 287 -23.31 -30.59 1.78
C CYS A 287 -24.17 -30.14 2.99
N LEU A 288 -25.20 -30.91 3.35
CA LEU A 288 -26.04 -30.61 4.52
C LEU A 288 -25.37 -30.99 5.85
N ASN A 289 -24.59 -32.06 5.85
CA ASN A 289 -23.93 -32.56 7.07
C ASN A 289 -22.62 -31.85 7.40
N GLY A 290 -22.09 -31.01 6.50
CA GLY A 290 -20.84 -30.28 6.71
C GLY A 290 -19.58 -31.15 6.61
N GLU A 291 -19.69 -32.33 6.01
CA GLU A 291 -18.58 -33.29 5.82
C GLU A 291 -17.89 -33.12 4.44
N HIS A 292 -17.97 -31.91 3.86
CA HIS A 292 -17.33 -31.56 2.60
C HIS A 292 -16.07 -30.69 2.81
N ASN A 293 -15.15 -30.73 1.85
CA ASN A 293 -13.93 -29.92 1.83
C ASN A 293 -13.92 -28.87 0.70
N CYS A 294 -15.11 -28.45 0.22
CA CYS A 294 -15.22 -27.32 -0.71
C CYS A 294 -14.56 -26.05 -0.15
N SER A 295 -13.99 -25.23 -1.04
CA SER A 295 -13.48 -23.91 -0.66
C SER A 295 -14.60 -23.03 -0.12
N ASP A 296 -14.29 -22.13 0.83
CA ASP A 296 -15.23 -21.10 1.34
C ASP A 296 -15.83 -20.21 0.22
N LYS A 297 -15.25 -20.26 -0.99
CA LYS A 297 -15.68 -19.52 -2.19
C LYS A 297 -16.28 -20.42 -3.28
N ALA A 298 -16.78 -21.61 -2.91
CA ALA A 298 -17.44 -22.56 -3.80
C ALA A 298 -18.82 -22.95 -3.27
N ILE A 299 -19.73 -23.30 -4.17
CA ILE A 299 -21.03 -23.90 -3.86
C ILE A 299 -20.86 -25.42 -3.89
N CYS A 300 -21.28 -26.09 -2.82
CA CYS A 300 -21.39 -27.55 -2.73
C CYS A 300 -22.73 -27.99 -3.35
N THR A 301 -22.68 -28.94 -4.27
CA THR A 301 -23.85 -29.61 -4.84
C THR A 301 -23.74 -31.11 -4.61
N ASN A 302 -24.66 -31.65 -3.82
CA ASN A 302 -24.75 -33.08 -3.55
C ASN A 302 -25.28 -33.82 -4.79
N SER A 303 -24.78 -35.02 -5.02
CA SER A 303 -25.23 -35.96 -6.06
C SER A 303 -25.23 -37.37 -5.48
N GLU A 304 -26.01 -38.29 -6.05
CA GLU A 304 -26.07 -39.65 -5.49
C GLU A 304 -24.68 -40.31 -5.44
N GLY A 305 -24.14 -40.47 -4.23
CA GLY A 305 -22.87 -41.10 -3.89
C GLY A 305 -21.66 -40.20 -3.82
N ALA A 306 -21.82 -38.90 -4.04
CA ALA A 306 -20.72 -37.94 -4.03
C ALA A 306 -21.23 -36.49 -3.98
N PHE A 307 -20.37 -35.58 -3.57
CA PHE A 307 -20.60 -34.15 -3.75
C PHE A 307 -19.64 -33.55 -4.78
N SER A 308 -20.07 -32.46 -5.40
CA SER A 308 -19.23 -31.64 -6.27
C SER A 308 -19.15 -30.22 -5.73
N CYS A 309 -17.95 -29.64 -5.81
CA CYS A 309 -17.73 -28.24 -5.47
C CYS A 309 -17.61 -27.45 -6.77
N LYS A 310 -18.36 -26.36 -6.91
CA LYS A 310 -18.23 -25.45 -8.04
C LYS A 310 -17.86 -24.07 -7.52
N CYS A 311 -16.76 -23.51 -8.00
CA CYS A 311 -16.36 -22.15 -7.63
C CYS A 311 -17.51 -21.17 -7.91
N LEU A 312 -17.70 -20.21 -7.00
CA LEU A 312 -18.62 -19.09 -7.24
C LEU A 312 -18.16 -18.33 -8.49
N LEU A 313 -19.13 -17.71 -9.18
CA LEU A 313 -18.84 -16.82 -10.33
C LEU A 313 -17.66 -15.90 -9.98
N GLY A 314 -16.67 -15.86 -10.86
CA GLY A 314 -15.46 -15.07 -10.69
C GLY A 314 -14.22 -15.71 -10.10
N TYR A 315 -14.32 -16.98 -9.76
CA TYR A 315 -13.21 -17.76 -9.27
C TYR A 315 -13.02 -18.98 -10.18
N ASP A 316 -11.76 -19.26 -10.51
CA ASP A 316 -11.36 -20.40 -11.33
C ASP A 316 -10.57 -21.41 -10.50
N GLY A 317 -10.74 -22.68 -10.82
CA GLY A 317 -10.20 -23.81 -10.07
C GLY A 317 -11.20 -24.95 -9.90
N GLY A 318 -10.76 -26.02 -9.24
CA GLY A 318 -11.51 -27.28 -9.14
C GLY A 318 -12.63 -27.30 -8.09
N GLY A 319 -13.09 -26.15 -7.58
CA GLY A 319 -14.11 -26.06 -6.52
C GLY A 319 -13.63 -26.36 -5.10
N PHE A 320 -12.63 -27.22 -4.95
CA PHE A 320 -11.92 -27.47 -3.68
C PHE A 320 -10.86 -26.39 -3.41
N THR A 321 -10.28 -25.84 -4.47
CA THR A 321 -9.39 -24.69 -4.46
C THR A 321 -9.88 -23.70 -5.52
N CYS A 322 -10.28 -22.50 -5.09
CA CYS A 322 -10.80 -21.46 -5.97
C CYS A 322 -9.84 -20.26 -5.92
N THR A 323 -9.18 -19.98 -7.04
CA THR A 323 -8.26 -18.86 -7.22
C THR A 323 -8.90 -17.80 -8.11
N SER A 324 -8.71 -16.51 -7.81
CA SER A 324 -9.28 -15.45 -8.63
C SER A 324 -8.59 -15.39 -9.98
N MET A 325 -9.38 -15.46 -11.06
CA MET A 325 -8.94 -15.08 -12.40
C MET A 325 -9.82 -13.94 -12.91
N TYR A 326 -9.20 -13.01 -13.62
CA TYR A 326 -9.85 -11.84 -14.23
C TYR A 326 -10.59 -12.29 -15.50
N ILE A 327 -11.75 -12.94 -15.35
CA ILE A 327 -12.65 -13.24 -16.48
C ILE A 327 -13.44 -11.96 -16.78
N ASP A 328 -13.64 -11.66 -18.07
CA ASP A 328 -14.41 -10.49 -18.54
C ASP A 328 -15.67 -10.96 -19.26
N GLU A 329 -16.75 -11.14 -18.50
CA GLU A 329 -18.05 -11.60 -19.00
C GLU A 329 -18.71 -10.59 -19.96
N CYS A 330 -18.31 -9.32 -19.89
CA CYS A 330 -18.76 -8.28 -20.82
C CYS A 330 -18.09 -8.44 -22.20
N ALA A 331 -16.83 -8.86 -22.25
CA ALA A 331 -16.11 -9.11 -23.51
C ALA A 331 -16.55 -10.42 -24.21
N LEU A 332 -17.03 -11.40 -23.43
CA LEU A 332 -17.49 -12.71 -23.93
C LEU A 332 -18.97 -12.73 -24.36
N GLY A 333 -19.72 -11.64 -24.12
CA GLY A 333 -21.14 -11.55 -24.51
C GLY A 333 -22.09 -12.42 -23.69
N HIS A 334 -21.64 -12.94 -22.55
CA HIS A 334 -22.45 -13.75 -21.63
C HIS A 334 -23.22 -12.90 -20.60
N ALA A 335 -23.07 -11.58 -20.62
CA ALA A 335 -23.77 -10.66 -19.75
C ALA A 335 -25.21 -10.39 -20.23
N ASN A 336 -26.20 -10.88 -19.49
CA ASN A 336 -27.64 -10.68 -19.76
C ASN A 336 -28.13 -9.26 -19.40
N CYS A 337 -27.46 -8.21 -19.89
CA CYS A 337 -27.82 -6.82 -19.64
C CYS A 337 -28.98 -6.35 -20.54
N HIS A 338 -29.80 -5.44 -20.02
CA HIS A 338 -30.82 -4.77 -20.82
C HIS A 338 -30.16 -4.04 -22.01
N ARG A 339 -30.82 -3.97 -23.17
CA ARG A 339 -30.29 -3.25 -24.36
C ARG A 339 -29.96 -1.77 -24.14
N LYS A 340 -30.48 -1.18 -23.05
CA LYS A 340 -30.23 0.22 -22.61
C LYS A 340 -29.34 0.28 -21.36
N ALA A 341 -28.60 -0.78 -21.09
CA ALA A 341 -27.63 -0.88 -20.00
C ALA A 341 -26.25 -1.22 -20.56
N GLU A 342 -25.22 -0.70 -19.90
CA GLU A 342 -23.82 -0.98 -20.14
C GLU A 342 -23.37 -2.09 -19.17
N CYS A 343 -22.68 -3.10 -19.70
CA CYS A 343 -22.06 -4.13 -18.89
C CYS A 343 -20.73 -3.61 -18.33
N VAL A 344 -20.53 -3.74 -17.02
CA VAL A 344 -19.30 -3.36 -16.34
C VAL A 344 -18.72 -4.59 -15.67
N ASN A 345 -17.53 -4.98 -16.10
CA ASN A 345 -16.81 -6.10 -15.52
C ASN A 345 -16.25 -5.74 -14.13
N GLN A 346 -16.29 -6.68 -13.19
CA GLN A 346 -15.76 -6.58 -11.83
C GLN A 346 -14.86 -7.78 -11.55
N LEU A 347 -13.97 -7.66 -10.55
CA LEU A 347 -13.12 -8.77 -10.12
C LEU A 347 -13.99 -9.93 -9.61
N GLY A 348 -14.22 -10.87 -10.51
CA GLY A 348 -15.02 -12.06 -10.29
C GLY A 348 -16.54 -11.94 -10.56
N SER A 349 -17.01 -10.93 -11.28
CA SER A 349 -18.44 -10.82 -11.65
C SER A 349 -18.62 -9.73 -12.70
N PHE A 350 -19.85 -9.54 -13.21
CA PHE A 350 -20.22 -8.37 -14.00
C PHE A 350 -21.48 -7.72 -13.43
N VAL A 351 -21.63 -6.42 -13.64
CA VAL A 351 -22.85 -5.68 -13.29
C VAL A 351 -23.37 -4.92 -14.51
N CYS A 352 -24.68 -5.01 -14.74
CA CYS A 352 -25.34 -4.21 -15.76
C CYS A 352 -25.77 -2.88 -15.15
N ARG A 353 -25.44 -1.77 -15.81
CA ARG A 353 -25.82 -0.43 -15.36
C ARG A 353 -26.58 0.29 -16.46
N CYS A 354 -27.80 0.74 -16.20
CA CYS A 354 -28.56 1.53 -17.17
C CYS A 354 -27.74 2.73 -17.66
N VAL A 355 -27.70 2.92 -18.98
CA VAL A 355 -27.00 4.04 -19.62
C VAL A 355 -27.61 5.35 -19.12
N ILE A 356 -26.78 6.38 -18.97
CA ILE A 356 -27.17 7.70 -18.48
C ILE A 356 -28.45 8.18 -19.19
N GLY A 357 -29.50 8.45 -18.41
CA GLY A 357 -30.82 8.84 -18.93
C GLY A 357 -31.92 7.78 -18.79
N TYR A 358 -31.60 6.56 -18.36
CA TYR A 358 -32.56 5.51 -18.03
C TYR A 358 -32.39 5.04 -16.58
N VAL A 359 -33.49 4.63 -15.93
CA VAL A 359 -33.49 4.17 -14.54
C VAL A 359 -33.97 2.72 -14.50
N GLY A 360 -33.33 1.90 -13.67
CA GLY A 360 -33.65 0.48 -13.57
C GLY A 360 -32.53 -0.33 -12.93
N ASN A 361 -32.68 -1.66 -12.93
CA ASN A 361 -31.74 -2.58 -12.29
C ASN A 361 -30.63 -3.08 -13.23
N GLY A 362 -30.51 -2.50 -14.43
CA GLY A 362 -29.52 -2.89 -15.45
C GLY A 362 -29.94 -4.08 -16.33
N VAL A 363 -30.89 -4.91 -15.89
CA VAL A 363 -31.51 -5.99 -16.69
C VAL A 363 -32.87 -5.55 -17.26
N ASP A 364 -33.51 -4.59 -16.61
CA ASP A 364 -34.67 -3.83 -17.05
C ASP A 364 -34.41 -2.33 -16.79
N CYS A 365 -34.55 -1.49 -17.82
CA CYS A 365 -34.32 -0.05 -17.75
C CYS A 365 -35.44 0.72 -18.49
N ASP A 366 -36.17 1.57 -17.78
CA ASP A 366 -37.26 2.40 -18.32
C ASP A 366 -37.26 3.86 -17.80
N GLY A 367 -37.90 4.75 -18.57
CA GLY A 367 -38.16 6.15 -18.22
C GLY A 367 -37.31 7.19 -18.95
N THR A 368 -37.98 8.12 -19.66
CA THR A 368 -37.40 9.40 -20.12
C THR A 368 -38.22 10.56 -19.54
N CYS A 369 -37.58 11.53 -18.86
CA CYS A 369 -38.17 12.84 -18.53
C CYS A 369 -38.10 13.74 -19.77
N GLU A 370 -38.81 13.34 -20.83
CA GLU A 370 -38.96 14.06 -22.11
C GLU A 370 -37.66 14.66 -22.68
N GLY A 371 -36.54 13.95 -22.54
CA GLY A 371 -35.25 14.36 -23.12
C GLY A 371 -34.51 15.48 -22.37
N LYS A 372 -34.93 15.85 -21.16
CA LYS A 372 -34.22 16.84 -20.31
C LYS A 372 -33.58 16.17 -19.09
N VAL A 373 -32.33 16.55 -18.82
CA VAL A 373 -31.59 16.12 -17.62
C VAL A 373 -31.84 17.14 -16.52
N CYS A 374 -32.42 16.71 -15.38
CA CYS A 374 -32.61 17.58 -14.23
C CYS A 374 -31.27 17.92 -13.56
N ASP A 375 -31.21 19.06 -12.87
CA ASP A 375 -30.09 19.41 -12.00
C ASP A 375 -29.82 18.28 -10.99
N PHE A 376 -28.59 18.14 -10.50
CA PHE A 376 -28.27 17.17 -9.44
C PHE A 376 -29.11 17.38 -8.17
N ASN A 377 -29.43 18.64 -7.85
CA ASN A 377 -30.33 19.03 -6.77
C ASN A 377 -31.79 19.12 -7.22
N GLY A 378 -32.11 18.63 -8.43
CA GLY A 378 -33.45 18.43 -8.96
C GLY A 378 -33.91 16.97 -8.89
N GLU A 379 -35.23 16.78 -8.87
CA GLU A 379 -35.93 15.51 -8.97
C GLU A 379 -36.98 15.57 -10.08
N CYS A 380 -37.18 14.48 -10.80
CA CYS A 380 -38.20 14.40 -11.85
C CYS A 380 -39.53 13.98 -11.24
N VAL A 381 -40.54 14.84 -11.32
CA VAL A 381 -41.85 14.64 -10.69
C VAL A 381 -42.96 14.66 -11.74
N ALA A 382 -43.99 13.84 -11.53
CA ALA A 382 -45.17 13.86 -12.38
C ALA A 382 -46.03 15.09 -12.07
N LYS A 383 -46.40 15.85 -13.10
CA LYS A 383 -47.36 16.95 -13.02
C LYS A 383 -48.75 16.39 -13.36
N ASN A 384 -49.66 16.42 -12.40
CA ASN A 384 -51.04 16.01 -12.62
C ASN A 384 -51.78 17.16 -13.35
N ASN A 385 -51.90 17.07 -14.67
CA ASN A 385 -52.87 17.88 -15.41
C ASN A 385 -54.22 17.18 -15.42
N SER A 386 -55.29 17.98 -15.45
CA SER A 386 -56.69 17.56 -15.34
C SER A 386 -57.20 16.61 -16.44
N ASP A 387 -56.37 16.28 -17.44
CA ASP A 387 -56.72 15.50 -18.63
C ASP A 387 -56.15 14.07 -18.66
N GLY A 388 -55.55 13.59 -17.55
CA GLY A 388 -55.17 12.17 -17.42
C GLY A 388 -53.90 11.73 -18.17
N GLU A 389 -53.16 12.65 -18.79
CA GLU A 389 -51.78 12.43 -19.21
C GLU A 389 -50.79 12.94 -18.15
N THR A 390 -49.91 12.06 -17.67
CA THR A 390 -48.83 12.39 -16.73
C THR A 390 -47.62 12.98 -17.46
N GLU A 391 -47.59 14.30 -17.61
CA GLU A 391 -46.40 15.05 -18.02
C GLU A 391 -45.36 15.01 -16.87
N ARG A 392 -44.08 14.68 -17.15
CA ARG A 392 -43.02 14.58 -16.12
C ARG A 392 -42.05 15.76 -16.23
N THR A 393 -41.92 16.55 -15.16
CA THR A 393 -41.10 17.78 -15.13
C THR A 393 -40.06 17.75 -14.01
N CYS A 394 -38.90 18.38 -14.23
CA CYS A 394 -37.90 18.57 -13.17
C CYS A 394 -38.37 19.59 -12.13
N ARG A 395 -38.09 19.33 -10.86
CA ARG A 395 -38.36 20.22 -9.72
C ARG A 395 -37.17 20.17 -8.77
N CYS A 396 -36.74 21.29 -8.20
CA CYS A 396 -35.70 21.28 -7.18
C CYS A 396 -36.13 20.51 -5.92
N LYS A 397 -35.20 19.77 -5.32
CA LYS A 397 -35.36 19.06 -4.05
C LYS A 397 -35.51 20.07 -2.90
N GLU A 398 -36.05 19.64 -1.76
CA GLU A 398 -36.18 20.51 -0.58
C GLU A 398 -34.82 21.12 -0.18
N GLY A 399 -34.82 22.41 0.18
CA GLY A 399 -33.61 23.19 0.46
C GLY A 399 -32.98 23.89 -0.75
N PHE A 400 -33.57 23.75 -1.94
CA PHE A 400 -33.09 24.37 -3.17
C PHE A 400 -34.23 25.09 -3.92
N GLU A 401 -33.89 26.18 -4.60
CA GLU A 401 -34.81 26.95 -5.45
C GLU A 401 -34.32 27.01 -6.90
N GLY A 402 -35.25 27.09 -7.85
CA GLY A 402 -34.92 27.10 -9.28
C GLY A 402 -35.99 26.43 -10.15
N ASP A 403 -35.64 26.18 -11.41
CA ASP A 403 -36.54 25.60 -12.42
C ASP A 403 -36.45 24.06 -12.52
N GLY A 404 -35.67 23.42 -11.65
CA GLY A 404 -35.42 21.97 -11.64
C GLY A 404 -34.34 21.49 -12.60
N ILE A 405 -33.93 22.33 -13.56
CA ILE A 405 -32.79 22.09 -14.47
C ILE A 405 -31.54 22.82 -13.95
N ILE A 406 -31.74 23.94 -13.27
CA ILE A 406 -30.73 24.65 -12.49
C ILE A 406 -31.31 24.89 -11.09
N CYS A 407 -30.66 24.32 -10.08
CA CYS A 407 -31.10 24.43 -8.68
C CYS A 407 -30.01 25.08 -7.82
N THR A 408 -30.36 26.19 -7.16
CA THR A 408 -29.47 26.93 -6.27
C THR A 408 -29.88 26.74 -4.81
N ASP A 409 -28.91 26.83 -3.91
CA ASP A 409 -29.12 26.76 -2.47
C ASP A 409 -30.11 27.82 -1.99
N GLN A 410 -31.12 27.41 -1.22
CA GLN A 410 -32.09 28.34 -0.65
C GLN A 410 -31.59 28.80 0.73
N ASP A 411 -31.19 30.06 0.88
CA ASP A 411 -30.76 30.58 2.19
C ASP A 411 -31.95 30.72 3.16
N GLU A 412 -32.18 29.70 3.98
CA GLU A 412 -33.28 29.72 4.93
C GLU A 412 -33.01 30.66 6.11
N CYS A 413 -31.77 31.08 6.36
CA CYS A 413 -31.44 32.01 7.44
C CYS A 413 -32.03 33.41 7.22
N LEU A 414 -32.35 33.77 5.98
CA LEU A 414 -33.10 34.99 5.67
C LEU A 414 -34.53 34.98 6.24
N LYS A 415 -35.12 33.79 6.46
CA LYS A 415 -36.46 33.63 7.05
C LYS A 415 -36.44 33.53 8.58
N GLY A 416 -35.27 33.53 9.21
CA GLY A 416 -35.11 33.44 10.66
C GLY A 416 -35.67 32.17 11.33
N PRO A 417 -35.37 30.95 10.85
CA PRO A 417 -36.01 29.70 11.31
C PRO A 417 -35.54 29.20 12.69
N CYS A 418 -34.51 29.83 13.27
CA CYS A 418 -33.88 29.34 14.49
C CYS A 418 -34.58 29.79 15.78
N PRO A 419 -34.56 28.95 16.83
CA PRO A 419 -35.15 29.28 18.12
C PRO A 419 -34.43 30.46 18.78
N GLN A 420 -35.12 31.12 19.72
CA GLN A 420 -34.56 32.24 20.47
C GLN A 420 -33.25 31.84 21.17
N ASN A 421 -32.25 32.72 21.11
CA ASN A 421 -30.87 32.46 21.54
C ASN A 421 -30.13 31.40 20.71
N ALA A 422 -30.40 31.28 19.40
CA ALA A 422 -29.57 30.55 18.45
C ALA A 422 -29.18 31.42 17.24
N LYS A 423 -27.99 31.18 16.70
CA LYS A 423 -27.49 31.73 15.44
C LYS A 423 -27.82 30.75 14.31
N CYS A 424 -28.43 31.26 13.24
CA CYS A 424 -28.62 30.52 12.01
C CYS A 424 -27.35 30.56 11.16
N VAL A 425 -26.96 29.42 10.60
CA VAL A 425 -25.88 29.30 9.62
C VAL A 425 -26.46 28.62 8.39
N ASN A 426 -26.43 29.32 7.25
CA ASN A 426 -26.87 28.76 5.99
C ASN A 426 -25.86 27.68 5.55
N ASN A 427 -26.35 26.52 5.16
CA ASN A 427 -25.56 25.40 4.71
C ASN A 427 -26.09 24.94 3.35
N PHE A 428 -25.23 24.36 2.50
CA PHE A 428 -25.70 23.99 1.17
C PHE A 428 -26.78 22.88 1.25
N GLY A 429 -28.00 23.19 0.83
CA GLY A 429 -29.22 22.36 0.89
C GLY A 429 -29.98 22.37 2.23
N SER A 430 -29.56 23.14 3.24
CA SER A 430 -30.27 23.24 4.54
C SER A 430 -29.72 24.37 5.43
N TYR A 431 -30.25 24.53 6.64
CA TYR A 431 -29.69 25.46 7.62
C TYR A 431 -29.38 24.79 8.96
N LEU A 432 -28.39 25.31 9.68
CA LEU A 432 -28.03 24.86 11.03
C LEU A 432 -28.28 25.96 12.07
N CYS A 433 -29.04 25.62 13.11
CA CYS A 433 -29.24 26.48 14.27
C CYS A 433 -28.29 26.10 15.40
N ILE A 434 -27.33 26.98 15.68
CA ILE A 434 -26.34 26.82 16.74
C ILE A 434 -26.76 27.69 17.93
N CYS A 435 -26.93 27.11 19.11
CA CYS A 435 -27.27 27.90 20.30
C CYS A 435 -26.18 28.94 20.58
N ASN A 436 -26.61 30.16 20.94
CA ASN A 436 -25.73 31.24 21.29
C ASN A 436 -24.88 30.85 22.52
N PRO A 437 -23.64 31.36 22.63
CA PRO A 437 -22.72 30.98 23.69
C PRO A 437 -23.29 31.12 25.11
N GLY A 438 -23.32 29.99 25.85
CA GLY A 438 -23.92 29.90 27.19
C GLY A 438 -25.28 29.24 27.24
N TYR A 439 -25.79 28.76 26.10
CA TYR A 439 -27.01 27.99 26.00
C TYR A 439 -26.72 26.62 25.36
N LYS A 440 -27.37 25.56 25.85
CA LYS A 440 -27.31 24.20 25.27
C LYS A 440 -28.67 23.85 24.66
N LYS A 441 -28.66 23.14 23.53
CA LYS A 441 -29.87 22.65 22.87
C LYS A 441 -30.47 21.52 23.71
N VAL A 442 -31.62 21.75 24.33
CA VAL A 442 -32.41 20.78 25.09
C VAL A 442 -33.81 20.77 24.49
N ASN A 443 -34.28 19.62 24.00
CA ASN A 443 -35.61 19.45 23.39
C ASN A 443 -35.97 20.53 22.32
N GLY A 444 -35.00 20.89 21.47
CA GLY A 444 -35.21 21.87 20.38
C GLY A 444 -35.20 23.35 20.81
N LYS A 445 -34.98 23.66 22.09
CA LYS A 445 -34.84 25.03 22.61
C LYS A 445 -33.46 25.23 23.25
N CYS A 446 -32.96 26.46 23.25
CA CYS A 446 -31.66 26.81 23.82
C CYS A 446 -31.84 27.26 25.29
N GLU A 447 -31.37 26.46 26.25
CA GLU A 447 -31.51 26.71 27.71
C GLU A 447 -30.18 27.14 28.35
N LYS A 448 -30.25 28.00 29.38
CA LYS A 448 -29.11 28.73 29.99
C LYS A 448 -28.37 27.89 31.05
N LEU A 449 -27.03 27.84 31.00
CA LEU A 449 -26.20 27.10 31.97
C LEU A 449 -24.97 27.91 32.42
N CYS A 450 -24.65 27.91 33.73
CA CYS A 450 -23.55 28.69 34.33
C CYS A 450 -22.32 27.82 34.65
N ILE A 451 -21.32 27.79 33.76
CA ILE A 451 -20.04 27.04 33.87
C ILE A 451 -18.87 27.97 33.46
N ARG A 452 -18.94 29.26 33.83
CA ARG A 452 -18.67 30.34 32.86
C ARG A 452 -17.24 30.83 32.64
N CYS A 453 -16.20 30.44 33.37
CA CYS A 453 -14.83 30.90 33.06
C CYS A 453 -13.89 29.75 32.68
N MET A 454 -13.25 29.86 31.52
CA MET A 454 -12.32 28.88 30.94
C MET A 454 -10.87 29.34 31.14
N ASN A 455 -9.91 28.43 31.02
CA ASN A 455 -8.48 28.72 31.01
C ASN A 455 -7.96 29.52 32.24
N GLY A 456 -8.48 29.22 33.43
CA GLY A 456 -8.07 29.87 34.67
C GLY A 456 -8.62 31.30 34.86
N GLY A 457 -9.68 31.68 34.15
CA GLY A 457 -10.37 32.96 34.35
C GLY A 457 -11.21 33.00 35.63
N SER A 458 -11.24 34.16 36.28
CA SER A 458 -11.99 34.41 37.52
C SER A 458 -13.36 35.03 37.23
N CYS A 459 -14.40 34.59 37.95
CA CYS A 459 -15.78 34.99 37.71
C CYS A 459 -16.12 36.31 38.43
N VAL A 460 -16.85 37.22 37.76
CA VAL A 460 -17.33 38.48 38.35
C VAL A 460 -18.87 38.56 38.39
N GLU A 461 -19.40 39.32 39.35
CA GLU A 461 -20.83 39.38 39.72
C GLU A 461 -21.79 39.73 38.55
N ASN A 462 -21.30 40.40 37.51
CA ASN A 462 -22.07 40.72 36.30
C ASN A 462 -22.04 39.64 35.20
N ASN A 463 -21.71 38.38 35.54
CA ASN A 463 -21.74 37.24 34.61
C ASN A 463 -20.67 37.33 33.50
N GLY A 464 -19.56 38.03 33.79
CA GLY A 464 -18.36 38.14 32.96
C GLY A 464 -17.16 37.41 33.58
N CYS A 465 -16.06 37.29 32.84
CA CYS A 465 -14.83 36.67 33.31
C CYS A 465 -13.63 37.61 33.12
N GLU A 466 -12.72 37.60 34.09
CA GLU A 466 -11.45 38.31 34.05
C GLU A 466 -10.34 37.35 33.56
N CYS A 467 -9.58 37.75 32.54
CA CYS A 467 -8.75 36.83 31.73
C CYS A 467 -7.24 37.01 31.93
N PRO A 468 -6.48 35.92 32.12
CA PRO A 468 -5.01 35.95 32.18
C PRO A 468 -4.37 36.48 30.89
N LYS A 469 -3.15 37.03 30.98
CA LYS A 469 -2.40 37.52 29.81
C LYS A 469 -2.32 36.45 28.72
N GLY A 470 -2.76 36.83 27.52
CA GLY A 470 -3.06 35.92 26.43
C GLY A 470 -4.54 35.94 26.12
N PHE A 471 -5.40 35.52 27.03
CA PHE A 471 -6.79 35.17 26.75
C PHE A 471 -7.71 36.40 26.66
N SER A 472 -8.76 36.33 25.84
CA SER A 472 -9.82 37.35 25.78
C SER A 472 -11.19 36.73 25.51
N GLY A 473 -12.25 37.53 25.64
CA GLY A 473 -13.65 37.12 25.49
C GLY A 473 -14.42 37.08 26.81
N LYS A 474 -15.77 37.06 26.75
CA LYS A 474 -16.67 37.13 27.92
C LYS A 474 -16.48 35.99 28.94
N ARG A 475 -15.76 34.93 28.57
CA ARG A 475 -15.48 33.71 29.34
C ARG A 475 -14.01 33.31 29.39
N CYS A 476 -13.09 34.16 28.91
CA CYS A 476 -11.67 33.81 28.72
C CYS A 476 -11.42 32.66 27.73
N GLN A 477 -12.24 32.66 26.68
CA GLN A 477 -12.38 31.57 25.71
C GLN A 477 -11.39 31.60 24.53
N TRP A 478 -10.53 32.62 24.40
CA TRP A 478 -9.67 32.89 23.24
C TRP A 478 -10.30 33.61 22.02
N TYR A 479 -9.45 33.97 21.06
CA TYR A 479 -9.50 35.16 20.18
C TYR A 479 -9.58 34.80 18.66
N GLY A 480 -10.71 35.09 17.98
CA GLY A 480 -10.90 35.03 16.52
C GLY A 480 -12.04 34.12 16.03
N ASP A 481 -12.69 34.45 14.89
CA ASP A 481 -13.83 33.70 14.29
C ASP A 481 -13.40 32.52 13.38
N ALA A 482 -12.11 32.43 13.02
CA ALA A 482 -11.54 31.34 12.22
C ALA A 482 -10.04 31.14 12.55
N SER A 483 -9.54 29.90 12.40
CA SER A 483 -8.16 29.54 12.72
C SER A 483 -7.55 28.57 11.71
N LEU A 484 -6.25 28.66 11.48
CA LEU A 484 -5.47 27.60 10.85
C LEU A 484 -4.96 26.65 11.93
N ILE A 485 -5.14 25.35 11.72
CA ILE A 485 -4.50 24.29 12.51
C ILE A 485 -3.38 23.71 11.66
N PHE A 486 -2.19 23.52 12.22
CA PHE A 486 -1.04 22.99 11.50
C PHE A 486 -0.09 22.24 12.44
N THR A 487 0.66 21.32 11.87
CA THR A 487 1.72 20.59 12.55
C THR A 487 3.04 21.34 12.40
N LYS A 488 3.86 21.33 13.46
CA LYS A 488 5.23 21.86 13.44
C LYS A 488 6.14 20.88 14.18
N GLY A 489 6.70 19.93 13.43
CA GLY A 489 7.53 18.86 13.95
C GLY A 489 6.79 18.08 15.04
N ASN A 490 7.22 18.29 16.28
CA ASN A 490 6.73 17.54 17.43
C ASN A 490 5.49 18.16 18.13
N SER A 491 4.85 19.14 17.49
CA SER A 491 3.70 19.85 18.04
C SER A 491 2.56 20.03 17.04
N VAL A 492 1.33 20.08 17.57
CA VAL A 492 0.13 20.50 16.85
C VAL A 492 -0.23 21.90 17.37
N GLN A 493 -0.30 22.86 16.46
CA GLN A 493 -0.49 24.28 16.78
C GLN A 493 -1.70 24.84 16.04
N ARG A 494 -2.20 25.97 16.52
CA ARG A 494 -3.23 26.74 15.83
C ARG A 494 -2.90 28.22 15.83
N MET A 495 -3.37 28.94 14.82
CA MET A 495 -3.19 30.38 14.67
C MET A 495 -4.49 31.01 14.18
N SER A 496 -4.94 32.09 14.82
CA SER A 496 -6.11 32.83 14.37
C SER A 496 -5.85 33.55 13.05
N LEU A 497 -6.84 33.56 12.16
CA LEU A 497 -6.76 34.29 10.89
C LEU A 497 -6.91 35.81 11.10
N PRO A 498 -6.37 36.67 10.20
CA PRO A 498 -6.56 38.11 10.24
C PRO A 498 -8.05 38.51 10.32
N PRO A 499 -8.40 39.64 10.97
CA PRO A 499 -7.60 40.86 11.10
C PRO A 499 -6.69 40.97 12.34
N ARG A 500 -6.59 39.96 13.20
CA ARG A 500 -5.74 40.04 14.40
C ARG A 500 -4.84 38.81 14.61
N PRO A 501 -3.76 38.69 13.82
CA PRO A 501 -2.86 37.53 13.87
C PRO A 501 -1.76 37.76 14.93
N SER A 502 -1.89 37.16 16.12
CA SER A 502 -0.80 37.24 17.10
C SER A 502 -0.73 36.12 18.15
N ALA A 503 -1.74 35.26 18.27
CA ALA A 503 -1.71 34.15 19.22
C ALA A 503 -1.55 32.81 18.50
N ILE A 504 -0.35 32.22 18.60
CA ILE A 504 -0.14 30.80 18.31
C ILE A 504 -0.54 30.02 19.57
N GLY A 505 -1.56 29.18 19.45
CA GLY A 505 -1.98 28.26 20.50
C GLY A 505 -1.33 26.88 20.33
N LEU A 506 -0.71 26.37 21.38
CA LEU A 506 -0.21 24.99 21.43
C LEU A 506 -1.34 24.05 21.88
N LEU A 507 -1.67 23.05 21.07
CA LEU A 507 -2.70 22.05 21.38
C LEU A 507 -2.09 20.78 21.96
N TYR A 508 -0.98 20.34 21.37
CA TYR A 508 -0.27 19.13 21.76
C TYR A 508 1.22 19.28 21.46
N GLN A 509 2.06 18.70 22.33
CA GLN A 509 3.49 18.58 22.10
C GLN A 509 4.02 17.31 22.78
N SER A 510 4.84 16.56 22.06
CA SER A 510 5.52 15.39 22.62
C SER A 510 6.97 15.31 22.16
N ARG A 511 7.89 14.80 22.97
CA ARG A 511 9.32 14.75 22.62
C ARG A 511 9.61 13.54 21.73
N GLY A 512 10.42 13.74 20.69
CA GLY A 512 10.89 12.65 19.82
C GLY A 512 9.89 12.17 18.76
N HIS A 513 8.70 12.75 18.70
CA HIS A 513 7.65 12.40 17.74
C HIS A 513 7.55 13.43 16.62
N VAL A 514 7.09 13.00 15.44
CA VAL A 514 6.86 13.88 14.28
C VAL A 514 5.41 13.75 13.84
N ASN A 515 4.65 14.84 14.00
CA ASN A 515 3.26 14.91 13.56
C ASN A 515 3.22 15.51 12.15
N VAL A 516 2.45 14.90 11.25
CA VAL A 516 2.43 15.27 9.83
C VAL A 516 1.04 15.71 9.40
N GLY A 517 0.12 14.77 9.23
CA GLY A 517 -1.26 15.03 8.80
C GLY A 517 -2.10 15.56 9.95
N VAL A 518 -3.03 16.47 9.64
CA VAL A 518 -4.00 17.00 10.60
C VAL A 518 -5.31 17.33 9.90
N ASP A 519 -6.44 17.00 10.53
CA ASP A 519 -7.76 17.41 10.07
C ASP A 519 -8.73 17.59 11.24
N TYR A 520 -9.87 18.23 11.00
CA TYR A 520 -10.79 18.74 12.02
C TYR A 520 -12.22 18.25 11.84
N ASP A 521 -12.76 17.63 12.89
CA ASP A 521 -14.18 17.31 13.01
C ASP A 521 -14.95 18.52 13.56
N CYS A 522 -15.70 19.17 12.69
CA CYS A 522 -16.50 20.35 13.05
C CYS A 522 -17.76 20.03 13.87
N VAL A 523 -18.20 18.77 13.93
CA VAL A 523 -19.44 18.38 14.62
C VAL A 523 -19.18 18.17 16.10
N GLU A 524 -18.13 17.42 16.44
CA GLU A 524 -17.74 17.18 17.83
C GLU A 524 -16.52 18.01 18.25
N GLU A 525 -15.97 18.85 17.39
CA GLU A 525 -14.82 19.71 17.71
C GLU A 525 -13.59 18.91 18.13
N TYR A 526 -13.31 17.79 17.46
CA TYR A 526 -12.08 17.02 17.62
C TYR A 526 -11.08 17.36 16.52
N ILE A 527 -9.81 17.46 16.88
CA ILE A 527 -8.69 17.54 15.95
C ILE A 527 -8.04 16.17 15.91
N TYR A 528 -7.86 15.61 14.72
CA TYR A 528 -7.17 14.35 14.48
C TYR A 528 -5.83 14.63 13.82
N TRP A 529 -4.79 13.90 14.23
CA TRP A 529 -3.48 14.01 13.58
C TRP A 529 -2.73 12.69 13.56
N THR A 530 -1.81 12.58 12.62
CA THR A 530 -0.97 11.40 12.43
C THR A 530 0.42 11.63 12.98
N GLU A 531 1.02 10.59 13.54
CA GLU A 531 2.40 10.55 14.03
C GLU A 531 3.16 9.43 13.32
N ILE A 532 4.26 9.79 12.65
CA ILE A 532 4.93 8.90 11.70
C ILE A 532 6.12 8.13 12.28
N MET A 533 6.71 8.54 13.41
CA MET A 533 7.92 7.88 13.94
C MET A 533 7.61 6.55 14.61
N GLU A 534 6.54 6.51 15.42
CA GLU A 534 6.07 5.27 16.07
C GLU A 534 4.76 4.73 15.48
N GLY A 535 4.19 5.47 14.52
CA GLY A 535 3.01 5.05 13.75
C GLY A 535 1.74 5.01 14.61
N CYS A 536 1.11 6.16 14.84
CA CYS A 536 -0.20 6.21 15.50
C CYS A 536 -1.08 7.36 15.01
N ILE A 537 -2.38 7.27 15.28
CA ILE A 537 -3.35 8.34 15.03
C ILE A 537 -3.94 8.77 16.37
N MET A 538 -3.87 10.06 16.66
CA MET A 538 -4.32 10.66 17.91
C MET A 538 -5.42 11.68 17.65
N ARG A 539 -6.21 11.96 18.68
CA ARG A 539 -7.17 13.07 18.68
C ARG A 539 -7.22 13.79 20.01
N ALA A 540 -7.65 15.03 19.98
CA ALA A 540 -8.00 15.82 21.16
C ALA A 540 -9.13 16.78 20.79
N LYS A 541 -9.88 17.26 21.79
CA LYS A 541 -10.82 18.36 21.57
C LYS A 541 -10.07 19.61 21.10
N TYR A 542 -10.77 20.48 20.39
CA TYR A 542 -10.23 21.74 19.89
C TYR A 542 -9.70 22.66 21.01
N ASP A 543 -10.13 22.47 22.26
CA ASP A 543 -9.60 23.16 23.44
C ASP A 543 -8.33 22.51 24.04
N GLY A 544 -7.87 21.39 23.48
CA GLY A 544 -6.72 20.60 23.95
C GLY A 544 -7.08 19.53 25.00
N THR A 545 -8.34 19.41 25.41
CA THR A 545 -8.79 18.40 26.37
C THR A 545 -9.08 17.05 25.70
N LYS A 546 -9.33 16.00 26.49
CA LYS A 546 -9.69 14.65 26.01
C LYS A 546 -8.74 14.11 24.94
N LEU A 547 -7.45 14.18 25.23
CA LEU A 547 -6.41 13.56 24.42
C LEU A 547 -6.57 12.04 24.45
N GLU A 548 -6.72 11.44 23.27
CA GLU A 548 -6.98 10.01 23.09
C GLU A 548 -6.18 9.47 21.91
N VAL A 549 -5.75 8.21 22.00
CA VAL A 549 -5.16 7.47 20.88
C VAL A 549 -6.29 6.73 20.16
N VAL A 550 -6.46 7.01 18.87
CA VAL A 550 -7.52 6.43 18.04
C VAL A 550 -7.04 5.13 17.40
N ILE A 551 -5.88 5.17 16.75
CA ILE A 551 -5.20 3.99 16.21
C ILE A 551 -3.87 3.84 16.95
N PRO A 552 -3.66 2.73 17.67
CA PRO A 552 -2.48 2.57 18.52
C PRO A 552 -1.21 2.29 17.72
N ARG A 553 -0.07 2.49 18.39
CA ARG A 553 1.28 2.31 17.84
C ARG A 553 1.45 0.91 17.22
N LYS A 554 2.28 0.80 16.18
CA LYS A 554 2.59 -0.44 15.42
C LYS A 554 1.45 -1.02 14.58
N GLN A 555 0.24 -0.49 14.67
CA GLN A 555 -0.87 -0.91 13.80
C GLN A 555 -0.94 -0.16 12.47
N VAL A 556 -0.25 0.97 12.39
CA VAL A 556 0.05 1.76 11.19
C VAL A 556 1.56 1.98 11.14
N LYS A 557 2.14 2.15 9.96
CA LYS A 557 3.60 2.22 9.78
C LYS A 557 4.08 3.65 9.57
N SER A 558 3.54 4.37 8.59
CA SER A 558 3.87 5.77 8.32
C SER A 558 2.64 6.54 7.81
N PRO A 559 1.69 6.87 8.71
CA PRO A 559 0.49 7.59 8.32
C PRO A 559 0.79 9.07 8.00
N GLU A 560 0.76 9.48 6.73
CA GLU A 560 1.13 10.85 6.32
C GLU A 560 -0.08 11.80 6.24
N GLY A 561 -1.17 11.38 5.59
CA GLY A 561 -2.39 12.18 5.45
C GLY A 561 -3.55 11.64 6.27
N ILE A 562 -4.46 12.53 6.67
CA ILE A 562 -5.71 12.17 7.35
C ILE A 562 -6.83 13.09 6.86
N ALA A 563 -8.03 12.52 6.71
CA ALA A 563 -9.24 13.21 6.31
C ALA A 563 -10.43 12.75 7.15
N VAL A 564 -11.23 13.68 7.62
CA VAL A 564 -12.38 13.46 8.49
C VAL A 564 -13.67 13.58 7.68
N ASP A 565 -14.43 12.49 7.60
CA ASP A 565 -15.80 12.52 7.12
C ASP A 565 -16.74 12.96 8.26
N TRP A 566 -17.01 14.25 8.32
CA TRP A 566 -17.87 14.83 9.35
C TRP A 566 -19.34 14.39 9.22
N MET A 567 -19.79 13.97 8.03
CA MET A 567 -21.17 13.54 7.79
C MET A 567 -21.36 12.05 8.11
N GLY A 568 -20.52 11.18 7.55
CA GLY A 568 -20.57 9.73 7.75
C GLY A 568 -19.88 9.25 9.02
N ARG A 569 -19.21 10.16 9.76
CA ARG A 569 -18.54 9.89 11.04
C ARG A 569 -17.42 8.85 10.93
N ASN A 570 -16.60 9.00 9.91
CA ASN A 570 -15.42 8.15 9.66
C ASN A 570 -14.14 8.99 9.53
N ILE A 571 -13.01 8.35 9.75
CA ILE A 571 -11.68 8.89 9.44
C ILE A 571 -11.03 8.05 8.34
N TYR A 572 -10.38 8.73 7.41
CA TYR A 572 -9.62 8.16 6.31
C TYR A 572 -8.18 8.59 6.44
N TRP A 573 -7.22 7.71 6.15
CA TRP A 573 -5.81 8.07 6.16
C TRP A 573 -5.03 7.31 5.10
N THR A 574 -3.89 7.89 4.71
CA THR A 574 -2.90 7.23 3.87
C THR A 574 -1.78 6.69 4.75
N ASP A 575 -1.21 5.54 4.40
CA ASP A 575 -0.01 4.99 5.04
C ASP A 575 1.05 4.72 3.99
N THR A 576 2.09 5.55 3.94
CA THR A 576 3.22 5.41 3.00
C THR A 576 4.15 4.25 3.35
N GLY A 577 4.05 3.69 4.55
CA GLY A 577 4.84 2.54 4.94
C GLY A 577 4.23 1.22 4.47
N LEU A 578 2.91 1.21 4.24
CA LEU A 578 2.12 0.02 3.91
C LEU A 578 1.50 0.09 2.51
N ASP A 579 1.62 1.21 1.81
CA ASP A 579 1.04 1.46 0.49
C ASP A 579 -0.48 1.27 0.46
N VAL A 580 -1.16 1.78 1.49
CA VAL A 580 -2.61 1.65 1.65
C VAL A 580 -3.31 2.97 1.98
N ILE A 581 -4.60 3.01 1.65
CA ILE A 581 -5.57 3.95 2.19
C ILE A 581 -6.56 3.16 3.02
N GLU A 582 -6.81 3.60 4.24
CA GLU A 582 -7.68 2.92 5.18
C GLU A 582 -8.79 3.84 5.70
N VAL A 583 -9.84 3.21 6.22
CA VAL A 583 -10.98 3.91 6.84
C VAL A 583 -11.38 3.22 8.14
N ALA A 584 -11.77 4.00 9.13
CA ALA A 584 -12.34 3.53 10.39
C ALA A 584 -13.39 4.52 10.90
N GLY A 585 -14.23 4.09 11.85
CA GLY A 585 -15.10 5.02 12.58
C GLY A 585 -14.30 6.02 13.42
N MET A 586 -14.92 7.11 13.88
CA MET A 586 -14.25 8.17 14.66
C MET A 586 -13.43 7.70 15.87
N ASN A 587 -13.76 6.55 16.45
CA ASN A 587 -13.09 5.95 17.60
C ASN A 587 -12.09 4.82 17.23
N GLY A 588 -11.81 4.62 15.94
CA GLY A 588 -10.93 3.56 15.43
C GLY A 588 -11.61 2.20 15.24
N SER A 589 -12.91 2.08 15.53
CA SER A 589 -13.67 0.84 15.30
C SER A 589 -13.96 0.60 13.82
N ASN A 590 -14.35 -0.63 13.45
CA ASN A 590 -14.72 -1.03 12.09
C ASN A 590 -13.67 -0.64 11.03
N ARG A 591 -12.39 -0.75 11.40
CA ARG A 591 -11.26 -0.47 10.52
C ARG A 591 -11.24 -1.42 9.33
N ARG A 592 -11.07 -0.87 8.12
CA ARG A 592 -10.88 -1.63 6.88
C ARG A 592 -9.87 -0.95 5.98
N VAL A 593 -9.13 -1.76 5.23
CA VAL A 593 -8.33 -1.29 4.10
C VAL A 593 -9.29 -0.95 2.95
N LEU A 594 -9.19 0.27 2.44
CA LEU A 594 -10.05 0.79 1.38
C LEU A 594 -9.41 0.60 0.01
N ILE A 595 -8.13 0.95 -0.11
CA ILE A 595 -7.33 0.86 -1.34
C ILE A 595 -5.96 0.32 -0.94
N SER A 596 -5.48 -0.70 -1.62
CA SER A 596 -4.17 -1.33 -1.36
C SER A 596 -3.42 -1.74 -2.62
N ASN A 597 -3.98 -1.45 -3.79
CA ASN A 597 -3.40 -1.78 -5.08
C ASN A 597 -2.90 -0.51 -5.75
N ALA A 598 -1.79 -0.58 -6.49
CA ALA A 598 -1.25 0.54 -7.27
C ALA A 598 -1.20 1.84 -6.42
N LEU A 599 -0.61 1.75 -5.24
CA LEU A 599 -0.18 2.86 -4.41
C LEU A 599 1.32 2.65 -4.17
N ASP A 600 2.09 3.72 -4.22
CA ASP A 600 3.55 3.66 -4.00
C ASP A 600 3.94 4.60 -2.85
N ASP A 601 3.52 5.86 -2.91
CA ASP A 601 3.80 6.83 -1.84
C ASP A 601 2.56 7.74 -1.60
N PRO A 602 1.45 7.22 -1.05
CA PRO A 602 0.23 8.01 -0.84
C PRO A 602 0.38 9.03 0.32
N ARG A 603 0.23 10.33 0.04
CA ARG A 603 0.45 11.41 1.02
C ARG A 603 -0.81 12.17 1.39
N ALA A 604 -1.20 13.16 0.59
CA ALA A 604 -2.32 14.02 0.93
C ALA A 604 -3.63 13.29 0.62
N ILE A 605 -4.61 13.43 1.50
CA ILE A 605 -5.94 12.84 1.33
C ILE A 605 -6.98 13.83 1.83
N ILE A 606 -8.08 13.97 1.10
CA ILE A 606 -9.23 14.78 1.50
C ILE A 606 -10.52 14.09 1.08
N VAL A 607 -11.59 14.35 1.82
CA VAL A 607 -12.93 13.83 1.54
C VAL A 607 -13.87 14.95 1.12
N ASP A 608 -14.83 14.60 0.28
CA ASP A 608 -15.98 15.42 -0.07
C ASP A 608 -17.27 14.65 0.21
N PRO A 609 -17.72 14.60 1.48
CA PRO A 609 -18.88 13.81 1.89
C PRO A 609 -20.17 14.11 1.12
N PRO A 610 -20.52 15.39 0.80
CA PRO A 610 -21.70 15.70 -0.02
C PRO A 610 -21.68 15.02 -1.40
N ASN A 611 -20.52 14.98 -2.05
CA ASN A 611 -20.34 14.36 -3.36
C ASN A 611 -19.87 12.90 -3.28
N ARG A 612 -19.71 12.36 -2.06
CA ARG A 612 -19.20 11.02 -1.76
C ARG A 612 -17.86 10.72 -2.43
N LYS A 613 -16.99 11.73 -2.54
CA LYS A 613 -15.67 11.59 -3.19
C LYS A 613 -14.52 11.57 -2.19
N LEU A 614 -13.50 10.82 -2.54
CA LEU A 614 -12.22 10.74 -1.87
C LEU A 614 -11.14 11.12 -2.88
N TYR A 615 -10.28 12.06 -2.52
CA TYR A 615 -9.15 12.50 -3.36
C TYR A 615 -7.86 12.26 -2.61
N TRP A 616 -6.84 11.78 -3.30
CA TRP A 616 -5.50 11.65 -2.72
C TRP A 616 -4.40 11.92 -3.73
N ALA A 617 -3.22 12.22 -3.21
CA ALA A 617 -2.00 12.40 -3.96
C ALA A 617 -1.05 11.23 -3.68
N ASP A 618 -0.50 10.65 -4.73
CA ASP A 618 0.58 9.68 -4.69
C ASP A 618 1.79 10.31 -5.38
N TRP A 619 2.87 10.52 -4.62
CA TRP A 619 4.02 11.32 -5.06
C TRP A 619 5.19 10.48 -5.53
N THR A 620 5.00 9.19 -5.82
CA THR A 620 6.06 8.31 -6.33
C THR A 620 6.89 8.98 -7.43
N ARG A 621 8.22 8.98 -7.27
CA ARG A 621 9.14 9.62 -8.22
C ARG A 621 9.06 9.05 -9.63
N ARG A 622 8.52 7.84 -9.80
CA ARG A 622 8.37 7.19 -11.11
C ARG A 622 7.13 7.67 -11.85
N ARG A 623 5.99 7.79 -11.16
CA ARG A 623 4.67 8.05 -11.76
C ARG A 623 3.74 8.82 -10.79
N PRO A 624 4.03 10.09 -10.48
CA PRO A 624 3.23 10.86 -9.54
C PRO A 624 1.82 11.09 -10.11
N ARG A 625 0.81 10.96 -9.26
CA ARG A 625 -0.60 11.04 -9.65
C ARG A 625 -1.46 11.65 -8.56
N ILE A 626 -2.50 12.36 -8.98
CA ILE A 626 -3.62 12.74 -8.10
C ILE A 626 -4.82 11.94 -8.58
N GLU A 627 -5.46 11.24 -7.65
CA GLU A 627 -6.52 10.30 -7.95
C GLU A 627 -7.81 10.66 -7.22
N VAL A 628 -8.91 10.14 -7.73
CA VAL A 628 -10.24 10.28 -7.13
C VAL A 628 -10.95 8.93 -7.14
N ALA A 629 -11.64 8.63 -6.06
CA ALA A 629 -12.56 7.51 -5.94
C ALA A 629 -13.83 7.97 -5.23
N ASN A 630 -14.83 7.10 -5.18
CA ASN A 630 -15.89 7.22 -4.20
C ASN A 630 -15.33 6.92 -2.79
N MET A 631 -15.99 7.44 -1.74
CA MET A 631 -15.57 7.23 -0.35
C MET A 631 -15.66 5.76 0.14
N ASP A 632 -16.27 4.88 -0.64
CA ASP A 632 -16.28 3.42 -0.42
C ASP A 632 -15.15 2.68 -1.16
N GLY A 633 -14.30 3.41 -1.90
CA GLY A 633 -13.18 2.90 -2.70
C GLY A 633 -13.54 2.59 -4.16
N SER A 634 -14.82 2.64 -4.54
CA SER A 634 -15.29 2.35 -5.90
C SER A 634 -15.03 3.52 -6.87
N ASN A 635 -15.18 3.29 -8.18
CA ASN A 635 -15.06 4.33 -9.21
C ASN A 635 -13.73 5.14 -9.11
N ARG A 636 -12.64 4.44 -8.79
CA ARG A 636 -11.29 4.98 -8.75
C ARG A 636 -10.81 5.35 -10.16
N ARG A 637 -10.24 6.53 -10.32
CA ARG A 637 -9.62 7.00 -11.55
C ARG A 637 -8.52 8.01 -11.26
N VAL A 638 -7.58 8.14 -12.20
CA VAL A 638 -6.55 9.17 -12.15
C VAL A 638 -7.17 10.50 -12.61
N LEU A 639 -7.03 11.54 -11.77
CA LEU A 639 -7.53 12.89 -12.05
C LEU A 639 -6.45 13.76 -12.71
N VAL A 640 -5.21 13.65 -12.23
CA VAL A 640 -4.05 14.38 -12.80
C VAL A 640 -2.86 13.42 -12.87
N TYR A 641 -2.23 13.33 -14.04
CA TYR A 641 -1.11 12.42 -14.31
C TYR A 641 0.11 13.08 -14.97
N SER A 642 -0.02 14.33 -15.42
CA SER A 642 1.02 15.08 -16.13
C SER A 642 1.37 16.36 -15.39
N ASP A 643 2.58 16.85 -15.64
CA ASP A 643 3.15 18.02 -14.96
C ASP A 643 3.08 17.96 -13.43
N LEU A 644 3.26 16.76 -12.88
CA LEU A 644 3.37 16.50 -11.45
C LEU A 644 4.81 16.11 -11.11
N GLY A 645 5.31 16.61 -9.99
CA GLY A 645 6.61 16.21 -9.42
C GLY A 645 6.44 15.59 -8.04
N LEU A 646 6.09 16.41 -7.05
CA LEU A 646 5.90 16.02 -5.66
C LEU A 646 4.61 16.65 -5.11
N PRO A 647 3.43 16.09 -5.45
CA PRO A 647 2.16 16.58 -4.94
C PRO A 647 2.06 16.34 -3.43
N ASN A 648 2.11 17.41 -2.65
CA ASN A 648 2.27 17.34 -1.19
C ASN A 648 0.98 17.57 -0.40
N GLY A 649 0.08 18.38 -0.93
CA GLY A 649 -1.12 18.83 -0.23
C GLY A 649 -2.28 19.03 -1.20
N LEU A 650 -3.49 18.77 -0.71
CA LEU A 650 -4.73 18.89 -1.46
C LEU A 650 -5.74 19.73 -0.66
N THR A 651 -6.53 20.55 -1.35
CA THR A 651 -7.69 21.22 -0.75
C THR A 651 -8.78 21.42 -1.79
N LEU A 652 -10.04 21.30 -1.37
CA LEU A 652 -11.17 21.64 -2.21
C LEU A 652 -11.53 23.11 -2.04
N VAL A 653 -11.74 23.78 -3.17
CA VAL A 653 -12.24 25.14 -3.23
C VAL A 653 -13.67 25.08 -3.71
N ARG A 654 -14.60 24.95 -2.76
CA ARG A 654 -16.03 24.79 -3.07
C ARG A 654 -16.63 25.95 -3.85
N ALA A 655 -16.12 27.17 -3.65
CA ALA A 655 -16.63 28.36 -4.33
C ALA A 655 -16.42 28.33 -5.86
N THR A 656 -15.40 27.62 -6.34
CA THR A 656 -15.07 27.49 -7.77
C THR A 656 -15.17 26.05 -8.28
N ASN A 657 -15.56 25.10 -7.42
CA ASN A 657 -15.57 23.67 -7.73
C ASN A 657 -14.22 23.14 -8.23
N GLU A 658 -13.13 23.63 -7.64
CA GLU A 658 -11.77 23.25 -8.00
C GLU A 658 -11.11 22.41 -6.91
N LEU A 659 -10.30 21.42 -7.31
CA LEU A 659 -9.34 20.76 -6.44
C LEU A 659 -7.97 21.42 -6.63
N CYS A 660 -7.49 22.09 -5.59
CA CYS A 660 -6.18 22.75 -5.61
C CYS A 660 -5.14 21.89 -4.90
N PHE A 661 -3.93 21.86 -5.46
CA PHE A 661 -2.84 21.06 -4.98
C PHE A 661 -1.52 21.82 -4.99
N THR A 662 -0.70 21.54 -3.98
CA THR A 662 0.69 22.00 -3.88
C THR A 662 1.62 20.97 -4.48
N ASP A 663 2.57 21.40 -5.30
CA ASP A 663 3.58 20.53 -5.88
C ASP A 663 4.98 21.11 -5.64
N ALA A 664 5.76 20.43 -4.79
CA ALA A 664 7.13 20.83 -4.47
C ALA A 664 8.16 20.41 -5.53
N GLY A 665 7.82 19.51 -6.45
CA GLY A 665 8.68 19.15 -7.57
C GLY A 665 8.56 20.16 -8.71
N THR A 666 7.38 20.76 -8.90
CA THR A 666 7.15 21.81 -9.92
C THR A 666 7.13 23.23 -9.37
N TRP A 667 7.38 23.40 -8.06
CA TRP A 667 7.44 24.70 -7.39
C TRP A 667 6.17 25.53 -7.59
N SER A 668 4.99 24.90 -7.55
CA SER A 668 3.74 25.56 -7.92
C SER A 668 2.53 25.14 -7.07
N ILE A 669 1.52 26.02 -7.04
CA ILE A 669 0.14 25.63 -6.69
C ILE A 669 -0.68 25.64 -7.98
N ARG A 670 -1.40 24.56 -8.21
CA ARG A 670 -2.27 24.37 -9.37
C ARG A 670 -3.65 23.96 -8.90
N CYS A 671 -4.66 24.24 -9.70
CA CYS A 671 -6.04 23.85 -9.42
C CYS A 671 -6.62 23.15 -10.65
N VAL A 672 -7.29 22.04 -10.43
CA VAL A 672 -8.04 21.32 -11.45
C VAL A 672 -9.53 21.62 -11.27
N ASP A 673 -10.17 22.07 -12.35
CA ASP A 673 -11.62 22.21 -12.40
C ASP A 673 -12.25 20.81 -12.42
N LEU A 674 -13.11 20.50 -11.45
CA LEU A 674 -13.70 19.17 -11.31
C LEU A 674 -14.80 18.88 -12.35
N GLY A 675 -15.31 19.90 -13.04
CA GLY A 675 -16.28 19.77 -14.14
C GLY A 675 -15.61 19.73 -15.51
N ALA A 676 -14.77 20.72 -15.81
CA ALA A 676 -14.10 20.84 -17.12
C ALA A 676 -12.81 20.00 -17.24
N LEU A 677 -12.28 19.50 -16.11
CA LEU A 677 -11.03 18.72 -16.01
C LEU A 677 -9.78 19.45 -16.53
N ASN A 678 -9.83 20.78 -16.57
CA ASN A 678 -8.70 21.61 -16.97
C ASN A 678 -7.87 22.00 -15.74
N VAL A 679 -6.55 21.85 -15.85
CA VAL A 679 -5.60 22.24 -14.80
C VAL A 679 -5.05 23.64 -15.11
N ARG A 680 -5.26 24.58 -14.19
CA ARG A 680 -4.64 25.91 -14.25
C ARG A 680 -3.58 26.10 -13.17
N LYS A 681 -2.55 26.88 -13.48
CA LYS A 681 -1.50 27.25 -12.53
C LYS A 681 -1.91 28.53 -11.81
N VAL A 682 -1.93 28.50 -10.48
CA VAL A 682 -2.34 29.65 -9.65
C VAL A 682 -1.14 30.49 -9.27
N ILE A 683 -0.08 29.87 -8.75
CA ILE A 683 1.14 30.58 -8.36
C ILE A 683 2.39 29.75 -8.69
N TYR A 684 3.42 30.43 -9.18
CA TYR A 684 4.75 29.90 -9.47
C TYR A 684 5.73 31.06 -9.70
N PRO A 685 7.01 30.95 -9.29
CA PRO A 685 7.58 29.85 -8.51
C PRO A 685 7.34 30.02 -7.00
N ILE A 686 7.24 28.90 -6.27
CA ILE A 686 7.22 28.84 -4.80
C ILE A 686 8.21 27.78 -4.31
N ALA A 687 8.91 28.03 -3.21
CA ALA A 687 10.13 27.29 -2.86
C ALA A 687 9.91 25.81 -2.53
N TYR A 688 9.15 25.50 -1.48
CA TYR A 688 8.85 24.11 -1.09
C TYR A 688 7.48 24.01 -0.39
N PRO A 689 6.37 24.06 -1.15
CA PRO A 689 5.03 24.00 -0.57
C PRO A 689 4.70 22.60 -0.03
N TYR A 690 4.00 22.53 1.10
CA TYR A 690 3.60 21.26 1.73
C TYR A 690 2.08 21.19 1.92
N GLY A 691 1.56 21.58 3.09
CA GLY A 691 0.12 21.58 3.37
C GLY A 691 -0.57 22.78 2.72
N ILE A 692 -1.84 22.61 2.34
CA ILE A 692 -2.67 23.67 1.74
C ILE A 692 -4.10 23.60 2.30
N ALA A 693 -4.73 24.76 2.51
CA ALA A 693 -6.10 24.89 2.95
C ALA A 693 -6.78 26.08 2.24
N SER A 694 -8.09 25.99 2.03
CA SER A 694 -8.89 27.10 1.47
C SER A 694 -9.83 27.68 2.53
N PHE A 695 -9.95 29.01 2.56
CA PHE A 695 -10.95 29.69 3.39
C PHE A 695 -11.31 31.04 2.76
N ASN A 696 -12.60 31.31 2.59
CA ASN A 696 -13.14 32.56 2.06
C ASN A 696 -12.40 33.07 0.79
N ARG A 697 -12.36 32.23 -0.26
CA ARG A 697 -11.63 32.49 -1.53
C ARG A 697 -10.15 32.81 -1.36
N THR A 698 -9.53 32.39 -0.27
CA THR A 698 -8.08 32.53 -0.05
C THR A 698 -7.47 31.15 0.13
N LEU A 699 -6.37 30.89 -0.58
CA LEU A 699 -5.53 29.71 -0.33
C LEU A 699 -4.46 30.06 0.71
N PHE A 700 -4.26 29.15 1.65
CA PHE A 700 -3.19 29.19 2.64
C PHE A 700 -2.32 27.96 2.44
N TRP A 701 -0.99 28.11 2.47
CA TRP A 701 -0.09 26.98 2.38
C TRP A 701 1.12 27.13 3.31
N THR A 702 1.69 26.00 3.70
CA THR A 702 2.95 25.94 4.43
C THR A 702 4.12 25.77 3.47
N ASP A 703 5.21 26.47 3.73
CA ASP A 703 6.45 26.37 2.97
C ASP A 703 7.58 25.89 3.89
N TRP A 704 8.14 24.72 3.56
CA TRP A 704 9.15 24.06 4.38
C TRP A 704 10.50 24.78 4.31
N MET A 705 10.89 25.31 3.14
CA MET A 705 12.17 25.98 2.98
C MET A 705 12.16 27.37 3.64
N ASN A 706 11.05 28.09 3.50
CA ASN A 706 10.90 29.44 4.03
C ASN A 706 10.44 29.49 5.50
N ASN A 707 10.02 28.37 6.08
CA ASN A 707 9.47 28.27 7.44
C ASN A 707 8.30 29.25 7.68
N LYS A 708 7.41 29.42 6.70
CA LYS A 708 6.30 30.38 6.74
C LYS A 708 4.99 29.74 6.31
N VAL A 709 3.90 30.27 6.86
CA VAL A 709 2.55 30.10 6.31
C VAL A 709 2.29 31.29 5.41
N GLN A 710 1.92 31.04 4.17
CA GLN A 710 1.65 32.06 3.16
C GLN A 710 0.19 32.02 2.73
N ARG A 711 -0.28 33.09 2.07
CA ARG A 711 -1.66 33.17 1.57
C ARG A 711 -1.75 33.92 0.25
N ILE A 712 -2.74 33.56 -0.56
CA ILE A 712 -3.09 34.24 -1.81
C ILE A 712 -4.60 34.25 -1.99
N GLY A 713 -5.15 35.40 -2.41
CA GLY A 713 -6.55 35.51 -2.79
C GLY A 713 -6.80 34.86 -4.16
N MET A 714 -7.95 34.23 -4.32
CA MET A 714 -8.45 33.71 -5.59
C MET A 714 -9.49 34.70 -6.10
N ASP A 715 -9.00 35.70 -6.83
CA ASP A 715 -9.80 36.67 -7.57
C ASP A 715 -10.00 36.22 -9.03
#